data_AF-A0A946WRT7-F1
#
_entry.id   AF-A0A946WRT7-F1
#
_cell.length_a   1.000
_cell.length_b   1.000
_cell.length_c   1.000
_cell.angle_alpha   90.00
_cell.angle_beta   90.00
_cell.angle_gamma   90.00
#
_symmetry.space_group_name_H-M   'P 1'
#
loop_
_entity.id
_entity.type
_entity.pdbx_description
1 polymer ?
#
loop_
_entity_poly.entity_id
_entity_poly.type
_entity_poly.pdbx_seq_one_letter_code
_entity_poly.pdbx_strand_id
1 'polypeptide(L)'
;MSEPTFANNLSICRYKSCFSVFTTVILTCFIILTLPGDCIARILHVPDNFESIQIAIDDCQDRDTVIVSPGTYFENLTLSDNSIPLASLFLITGDRVLIDSTIIDGGENGQSVVNIRDSQGRESLVSGLTITNGFSDYGGGIYIRHSAPRLEDLIIRNNTAQRNGGGVYNTEESETRLSNITFENNTANNGGGAVSIYQLSNIYINNCVIRSNHAELFGGGVQCSNATALIENVRIESNTSGQYGGAIHVFGLASVRLNGAELIGNQAILGGAIGVWNESLVSATFVLFAENTATFGGAVWIELGSFVANNSTFSGNQCEESGVIVLSGVSQVLFDTSILWNNTQPVVATIAAEGSLVDVNYSDIESGRESFSFEGGDFQWGDGNITVDPMFTRIGDIENHLHEDSPCIDVGNPDAVQEEDGSRADMGAFPFFRGGALAGIVFSDDDELNEDARVTVSNGVFAMTDHDGSFRINNVRAADFSVTVSASGYADAIVPDLHVDQDEVLEIEILLNPLEFTPLLDRDVLEVDEDDSRVFRFIAGRNGNGVLEWNLSHRLGGEAGVDNWERSRIFPVGQQAQNSIIEAVAFVNDMFYVSANDPDGLDRIKVFNQEGEFVSEFDQVGNADAGITDFAWDGEVLWGSGERRIFGYSAEGELIRSFDGPFEINHAIAWDSDRGAFWVGMNREDFIQVDSEGEIIGDLHNPGFEVTGLSYWDEAPDEYKLYITHHTGENRMVHKMNPVSGDTVIVCSIATPLGGECGGSFISPDFYQLSTVFMNVFHSTGEENGDRIDIFLMDAYLEWITYNPIEGILNPNTWLQVNIVLNPGPMEIGEYEAELIVNHNGADSPAVIPIACSVTNPQSAKYEAEATPETFGLSSPYPNPFNSHSIIKYSIEEPAFADIVVFNMEGRVVETQISKWHNTGSYELTFNAGGLSSGMYFVQLSTKDKIDTKKLIFLR
;
A
#
# COMPACT_ATOMS: atom_id res chain seq x y z
N MET A 1 -54.45 40.24 -2.28
CA MET A 1 -55.85 39.81 -2.51
C MET A 1 -56.30 39.01 -1.31
N SER A 2 -57.52 39.28 -0.87
CA SER A 2 -58.16 39.02 0.43
C SER A 2 -58.66 37.59 0.65
N GLU A 3 -58.28 37.01 1.81
CA GLU A 3 -59.17 36.44 2.87
C GLU A 3 -60.11 35.22 2.57
N PRO A 4 -60.70 34.53 3.60
CA PRO A 4 -60.37 33.13 3.97
C PRO A 4 -61.63 32.23 4.13
N THR A 5 -61.53 31.02 4.73
CA THR A 5 -62.37 30.56 5.88
C THR A 5 -62.21 29.07 6.28
N PHE A 6 -62.50 28.86 7.57
CA PHE A 6 -62.31 27.72 8.48
C PHE A 6 -63.44 26.66 8.49
N ALA A 7 -63.07 25.47 9.02
CA ALA A 7 -63.79 24.62 10.00
C ALA A 7 -64.87 23.61 9.57
N ASN A 8 -64.61 22.32 9.84
CA ASN A 8 -65.22 21.50 10.93
C ASN A 8 -64.98 20.00 10.69
N ASN A 9 -64.93 19.06 11.66
CA ASN A 9 -64.55 18.95 13.07
C ASN A 9 -64.80 17.47 13.48
N LEU A 10 -64.30 17.06 14.66
CA LEU A 10 -64.52 15.80 15.43
C LEU A 10 -63.66 14.57 15.02
N SER A 11 -62.62 14.10 15.73
CA SER A 11 -62.27 13.93 17.17
C SER A 11 -62.92 12.73 17.89
N ILE A 12 -62.12 12.08 18.78
CA ILE A 12 -62.39 11.11 19.89
C ILE A 12 -61.72 9.73 19.61
N CYS A 13 -60.87 9.07 20.42
CA CYS A 13 -60.34 9.15 21.82
C CYS A 13 -59.02 8.31 21.89
N ARG A 14 -57.89 8.70 22.52
CA ARG A 14 -57.47 8.59 23.96
C ARG A 14 -57.44 7.12 24.51
N TYR A 15 -56.42 6.56 25.19
CA TYR A 15 -55.63 6.98 26.38
C TYR A 15 -54.39 6.05 26.66
N LYS A 16 -53.25 6.66 27.06
CA LYS A 16 -52.19 6.36 28.08
C LYS A 16 -51.66 4.94 28.50
N SER A 17 -50.31 4.94 28.63
CA SER A 17 -49.41 4.61 29.77
C SER A 17 -49.18 3.18 30.32
N CYS A 18 -47.90 2.76 30.25
CA CYS A 18 -46.98 2.31 31.32
C CYS A 18 -47.44 1.23 32.33
N PHE A 19 -46.85 0.02 32.29
CA PHE A 19 -46.13 -0.67 33.40
C PHE A 19 -45.72 -2.11 33.04
N SER A 20 -44.62 -2.56 33.63
CA SER A 20 -43.85 -3.81 33.44
C SER A 20 -44.47 -5.11 34.00
N VAL A 21 -43.83 -6.24 33.65
CA VAL A 21 -43.50 -7.46 34.47
C VAL A 21 -44.00 -8.82 33.90
N PHE A 22 -43.01 -9.58 33.41
CA PHE A 22 -42.73 -11.03 33.55
C PHE A 22 -43.55 -12.16 32.86
N THR A 23 -42.72 -13.11 32.38
CA THR A 23 -42.84 -14.59 32.28
C THR A 23 -43.39 -15.28 31.01
N THR A 24 -42.42 -15.58 30.14
CA THR A 24 -42.08 -16.81 29.39
C THR A 24 -42.99 -18.08 29.43
N VAL A 25 -43.10 -18.68 28.23
CA VAL A 25 -42.90 -20.12 27.86
C VAL A 25 -44.12 -21.02 27.47
N ILE A 26 -44.08 -21.41 26.18
CA ILE A 26 -44.49 -22.69 25.53
C ILE A 26 -45.94 -22.86 24.98
N LEU A 27 -46.15 -22.84 23.64
CA LEU A 27 -46.04 -23.98 22.69
C LEU A 27 -46.64 -23.63 21.29
N THR A 28 -45.77 -23.61 20.28
CA THR A 28 -45.89 -23.98 18.84
C THR A 28 -47.25 -24.08 18.12
N CYS A 29 -47.41 -23.37 16.99
CA CYS A 29 -47.46 -23.93 15.62
C CYS A 29 -47.66 -22.87 14.51
N PHE A 30 -46.61 -22.72 13.69
CA PHE A 30 -46.55 -22.33 12.26
C PHE A 30 -47.82 -21.76 11.57
N ILE A 31 -47.73 -20.53 11.04
CA ILE A 31 -47.57 -20.25 9.60
C ILE A 31 -47.02 -18.83 9.40
N ILE A 32 -46.01 -18.81 8.54
CA ILE A 32 -45.15 -17.76 8.00
C ILE A 32 -45.90 -16.50 7.51
N LEU A 33 -45.44 -15.34 7.97
CA LEU A 33 -45.40 -14.08 7.22
C LEU A 33 -44.05 -13.43 7.58
N THR A 34 -43.03 -13.78 6.80
CA THR A 34 -41.71 -13.15 6.82
C THR A 34 -41.85 -11.70 6.40
N LEU A 35 -41.67 -10.78 7.33
CA LEU A 35 -41.14 -9.45 7.02
C LEU A 35 -39.66 -9.64 6.67
N PRO A 36 -39.10 -8.95 5.65
CA PRO A 36 -37.66 -8.91 5.47
C PRO A 36 -37.06 -8.29 6.73
N GLY A 37 -36.09 -8.97 7.32
CA GLY A 37 -35.38 -8.47 8.49
C GLY A 37 -34.72 -7.14 8.17
N ASP A 38 -34.68 -6.24 9.15
CA ASP A 38 -33.76 -5.12 9.14
C ASP A 38 -32.34 -5.68 9.03
N CYS A 39 -31.70 -5.61 7.85
CA CYS A 39 -30.28 -5.92 7.72
C CYS A 39 -29.48 -4.86 8.48
N ILE A 40 -28.71 -5.31 9.46
CA ILE A 40 -27.69 -4.51 10.14
C ILE A 40 -26.52 -4.38 9.15
N ALA A 41 -26.05 -3.16 8.91
CA ALA A 41 -24.85 -2.90 8.10
C ALA A 41 -23.64 -3.61 8.72
N ARG A 42 -22.95 -4.43 7.94
CA ARG A 42 -21.74 -5.16 8.34
C ARG A 42 -20.49 -4.46 7.86
N ILE A 43 -19.40 -4.65 8.60
CA ILE A 43 -18.04 -4.37 8.13
C ILE A 43 -17.42 -5.72 7.80
N LEU A 44 -16.97 -5.89 6.57
CA LEU A 44 -16.33 -7.12 6.08
C LEU A 44 -14.82 -6.85 6.04
N HIS A 45 -14.06 -7.49 6.93
CA HIS A 45 -12.61 -7.30 7.02
C HIS A 45 -11.87 -8.29 6.13
N VAL A 46 -10.89 -7.81 5.38
CA VAL A 46 -10.00 -8.60 4.52
C VAL A 46 -8.56 -8.43 5.04
N PRO A 47 -7.81 -9.50 5.36
CA PRO A 47 -8.15 -10.90 5.11
C PRO A 47 -8.93 -11.60 6.25
N ASP A 48 -9.18 -10.92 7.38
CA ASP A 48 -9.62 -11.58 8.62
C ASP A 48 -10.91 -12.40 8.50
N ASN A 49 -11.91 -11.87 7.79
CA ASN A 49 -13.19 -12.56 7.57
C ASN A 49 -13.28 -13.19 6.18
N PHE A 50 -12.45 -12.75 5.23
CA PHE A 50 -12.51 -13.14 3.83
C PHE A 50 -11.09 -13.23 3.27
N GLU A 51 -10.75 -14.35 2.65
CA GLU A 51 -9.41 -14.61 2.10
C GLU A 51 -9.01 -13.69 0.93
N SER A 52 -9.98 -13.05 0.27
CA SER A 52 -9.74 -12.11 -0.84
C SER A 52 -10.74 -10.96 -0.84
N ILE A 53 -10.36 -9.86 -1.49
CA ILE A 53 -11.19 -8.67 -1.60
C ILE A 53 -12.42 -8.97 -2.47
N GLN A 54 -12.26 -9.70 -3.57
CA GLN A 54 -13.39 -10.01 -4.45
C GLN A 54 -14.46 -10.86 -3.74
N ILE A 55 -14.08 -11.82 -2.89
CA ILE A 55 -15.07 -12.62 -2.15
C ILE A 55 -15.84 -11.76 -1.15
N ALA A 56 -15.17 -10.80 -0.49
CA ALA A 56 -15.86 -9.84 0.38
C ALA A 56 -16.84 -8.95 -0.40
N ILE A 57 -16.46 -8.49 -1.60
CA ILE A 57 -17.32 -7.73 -2.51
C ILE A 57 -18.54 -8.58 -2.93
N ASP A 58 -18.36 -9.86 -3.22
CA ASP A 58 -19.43 -10.76 -3.65
C ASP A 58 -20.42 -11.10 -2.51
N ASP A 59 -19.96 -11.14 -1.26
CA ASP A 59 -20.84 -11.33 -0.07
C ASP A 59 -21.54 -10.03 0.38
N CYS A 60 -21.08 -8.87 -0.10
CA CYS A 60 -21.59 -7.58 0.34
C CYS A 60 -23.09 -7.41 0.06
N GLN A 61 -23.83 -7.02 1.10
CA GLN A 61 -25.24 -6.63 1.00
C GLN A 61 -25.39 -5.11 1.05
N ASP A 62 -26.61 -4.63 0.78
CA ASP A 62 -26.91 -3.20 0.81
C ASP A 62 -26.53 -2.59 2.18
N ARG A 63 -25.67 -1.55 2.14
CA ARG A 63 -25.09 -0.83 3.29
C ARG A 63 -23.93 -1.50 4.01
N ASP A 64 -23.44 -2.64 3.56
CA ASP A 64 -22.18 -3.20 4.06
C ASP A 64 -20.98 -2.35 3.61
N THR A 65 -19.82 -2.56 4.23
CA THR A 65 -18.56 -1.90 3.88
C THR A 65 -17.44 -2.93 3.89
N VAL A 66 -16.66 -3.00 2.81
CA VAL A 66 -15.44 -3.81 2.75
C VAL A 66 -14.28 -2.97 3.26
N ILE A 67 -13.59 -3.45 4.29
CA ILE A 67 -12.39 -2.83 4.86
C ILE A 67 -11.21 -3.76 4.63
N VAL A 68 -10.22 -3.26 3.91
CA VAL A 68 -9.00 -3.97 3.55
C VAL A 68 -7.88 -3.56 4.51
N SER A 69 -7.28 -4.55 5.16
CA SER A 69 -6.10 -4.36 6.02
C SER A 69 -4.85 -4.11 5.16
N PRO A 70 -3.79 -3.49 5.71
CA PRO A 70 -2.51 -3.35 5.03
C PRO A 70 -1.97 -4.67 4.51
N GLY A 71 -1.42 -4.64 3.30
CA GLY A 71 -0.92 -5.80 2.58
C GLY A 71 -0.93 -5.57 1.07
N THR A 72 -0.32 -6.48 0.33
CA THR A 72 -0.37 -6.52 -1.13
C THR A 72 -1.32 -7.64 -1.57
N TYR A 73 -2.36 -7.26 -2.30
CA TYR A 73 -3.41 -8.15 -2.79
C TYR A 73 -3.29 -8.27 -4.30
N PHE A 74 -2.90 -9.46 -4.78
CA PHE A 74 -2.79 -9.75 -6.21
C PHE A 74 -4.16 -10.13 -6.78
N GLU A 75 -4.95 -9.11 -7.15
CA GLU A 75 -6.35 -9.28 -7.56
C GLU A 75 -6.75 -8.28 -8.65
N ASN A 76 -7.76 -8.66 -9.45
CA ASN A 76 -8.48 -7.77 -10.36
C ASN A 76 -9.95 -7.72 -9.95
N LEU A 77 -10.37 -6.59 -9.40
CA LEU A 77 -11.67 -6.44 -8.76
C LEU A 77 -12.75 -6.05 -9.76
N THR A 78 -13.95 -6.59 -9.59
CA THR A 78 -15.15 -6.17 -10.30
C THR A 78 -16.21 -5.67 -9.33
N LEU A 79 -16.60 -4.42 -9.50
CA LEU A 79 -17.71 -3.78 -8.79
C LEU A 79 -18.88 -3.61 -9.76
N SER A 80 -19.90 -4.46 -9.62
CA SER A 80 -21.13 -4.44 -10.42
C SER A 80 -22.39 -4.41 -9.54
N ASP A 81 -23.43 -3.71 -9.99
CA ASP A 81 -24.81 -3.67 -9.44
C ASP A 81 -25.00 -3.22 -7.97
N ASN A 82 -23.97 -3.21 -7.11
CA ASN A 82 -24.04 -2.82 -5.70
C ASN A 82 -23.17 -1.58 -5.41
N SER A 83 -23.74 -0.58 -4.71
CA SER A 83 -22.96 0.50 -4.09
C SER A 83 -22.20 -0.06 -2.91
N ILE A 84 -21.01 -0.58 -3.16
CA ILE A 84 -20.14 -1.14 -2.14
C ILE A 84 -19.08 -0.10 -1.84
N PRO A 85 -19.07 0.46 -0.62
CA PRO A 85 -17.89 1.12 -0.08
C PRO A 85 -16.79 0.07 0.08
N LEU A 86 -15.76 0.18 -0.76
CA LEU A 86 -14.51 -0.54 -0.66
C LEU A 86 -13.48 0.44 -0.14
N ALA A 87 -12.90 0.19 1.03
CA ALA A 87 -11.86 1.06 1.54
C ALA A 87 -10.80 0.30 2.32
N SER A 88 -9.65 0.92 2.57
CA SER A 88 -8.73 0.42 3.59
C SER A 88 -9.12 0.89 4.99
N LEU A 89 -8.33 0.48 5.99
CA LEU A 89 -8.41 1.02 7.35
C LEU A 89 -8.28 2.56 7.41
N PHE A 90 -7.71 3.23 6.40
CA PHE A 90 -7.68 4.71 6.30
C PHE A 90 -9.05 5.35 6.54
N LEU A 91 -10.13 4.74 6.03
CA LEU A 91 -11.49 5.29 6.17
C LEU A 91 -11.93 5.44 7.64
N ILE A 92 -11.36 4.64 8.53
CA ILE A 92 -11.69 4.62 9.97
C ILE A 92 -10.69 5.47 10.75
N THR A 93 -9.41 5.39 10.39
CA THR A 93 -8.29 5.95 11.18
C THR A 93 -7.89 7.36 10.77
N GLY A 94 -8.07 7.69 9.49
CA GLY A 94 -7.51 8.89 8.87
C GLY A 94 -6.00 8.82 8.60
N ASP A 95 -5.34 7.68 8.84
CA ASP A 95 -3.89 7.52 8.68
C ASP A 95 -3.51 7.23 7.22
N ARG A 96 -2.85 8.20 6.57
CA ARG A 96 -2.48 8.12 5.15
C ARG A 96 -1.44 7.05 4.85
N VAL A 97 -0.66 6.58 5.83
CA VAL A 97 0.31 5.48 5.63
C VAL A 97 -0.41 4.21 5.15
N LEU A 98 -1.63 4.01 5.61
CA LEU A 98 -2.46 2.86 5.22
C LEU A 98 -2.84 2.88 3.74
N ILE A 99 -2.81 4.05 3.09
CA ILE A 99 -3.07 4.17 1.64
C ILE A 99 -1.90 3.55 0.87
N ASP A 100 -0.67 3.91 1.24
CA ASP A 100 0.57 3.39 0.63
C ASP A 100 0.75 1.89 0.90
N SER A 101 0.36 1.40 2.08
CA SER A 101 0.57 0.01 2.51
C SER A 101 -0.59 -0.94 2.19
N THR A 102 -1.73 -0.44 1.69
CA THR A 102 -2.87 -1.29 1.28
C THR A 102 -2.97 -1.29 -0.24
N ILE A 103 -2.30 -2.27 -0.86
CA ILE A 103 -1.99 -2.29 -2.29
C ILE A 103 -2.85 -3.35 -2.97
N ILE A 104 -3.55 -2.97 -4.03
CA ILE A 104 -4.15 -3.90 -4.99
C ILE A 104 -3.26 -3.90 -6.23
N ASP A 105 -2.65 -5.05 -6.49
CA ASP A 105 -1.72 -5.28 -7.60
C ASP A 105 -2.40 -6.13 -8.67
N GLY A 106 -2.54 -5.57 -9.88
CA GLY A 106 -3.19 -6.23 -11.01
C GLY A 106 -2.34 -7.28 -11.75
N GLY A 107 -1.06 -7.46 -11.38
CA GLY A 107 -0.18 -8.51 -11.90
C GLY A 107 0.11 -8.47 -13.40
N GLU A 108 -0.11 -7.34 -14.08
CA GLU A 108 0.07 -7.13 -15.53
C GLU A 108 -0.62 -8.18 -16.44
N ASN A 109 -1.72 -8.77 -15.98
CA ASN A 109 -2.31 -9.98 -16.58
C ASN A 109 -3.29 -9.73 -17.75
N GLY A 110 -3.29 -8.54 -18.35
CA GLY A 110 -4.23 -8.18 -19.42
C GLY A 110 -5.59 -7.66 -18.96
N GLN A 111 -5.75 -7.36 -17.66
CA GLN A 111 -6.96 -6.79 -17.08
C GLN A 111 -6.68 -5.49 -16.29
N SER A 112 -7.74 -4.70 -16.12
CA SER A 112 -7.73 -3.56 -15.21
C SER A 112 -7.64 -4.05 -13.76
N VAL A 113 -6.97 -3.30 -12.88
CA VAL A 113 -6.96 -3.64 -11.44
C VAL A 113 -8.37 -3.56 -10.85
N VAL A 114 -9.12 -2.51 -11.19
CA VAL A 114 -10.49 -2.31 -10.69
C VAL A 114 -11.44 -2.01 -11.86
N ASN A 115 -12.51 -2.78 -11.98
CA ASN A 115 -13.54 -2.64 -13.01
C ASN A 115 -14.87 -2.24 -12.38
N ILE A 116 -15.30 -1.00 -12.60
CA ILE A 116 -16.56 -0.44 -12.08
C ILE A 116 -17.53 -0.31 -13.26
N ARG A 117 -18.63 -1.08 -13.21
CA ARG A 117 -19.57 -1.12 -14.33
C ARG A 117 -21.03 -1.21 -13.91
N ASP A 118 -21.86 -0.56 -14.72
CA ASP A 118 -23.32 -0.65 -14.70
C ASP A 118 -23.96 -0.28 -13.33
N SER A 119 -23.31 0.60 -12.54
CA SER A 119 -23.87 1.09 -11.28
C SER A 119 -25.06 2.02 -11.57
N GLN A 120 -26.29 1.54 -11.40
CA GLN A 120 -27.56 2.22 -11.75
C GLN A 120 -27.86 3.50 -10.92
N GLY A 121 -26.99 4.51 -10.96
CA GLY A 121 -27.14 5.80 -10.28
C GLY A 121 -26.88 5.77 -8.78
N ARG A 122 -26.11 4.78 -8.30
CA ARG A 122 -25.90 4.48 -6.89
C ARG A 122 -24.39 4.60 -6.61
N GLU A 123 -23.97 5.63 -5.86
CA GLU A 123 -22.55 5.99 -5.69
C GLU A 123 -21.75 4.86 -4.99
N SER A 124 -20.82 4.22 -5.72
CA SER A 124 -19.80 3.35 -5.12
C SER A 124 -18.64 4.20 -4.59
N LEU A 125 -18.08 3.84 -3.43
CA LEU A 125 -16.91 4.51 -2.86
C LEU A 125 -15.72 3.57 -2.94
N VAL A 126 -14.60 4.04 -3.51
CA VAL A 126 -13.30 3.38 -3.38
C VAL A 126 -12.36 4.35 -2.69
N SER A 127 -11.80 3.97 -1.54
CA SER A 127 -11.01 4.91 -0.74
C SER A 127 -9.85 4.32 0.03
N GLY A 128 -8.74 5.05 0.14
CA GLY A 128 -7.62 4.70 0.99
C GLY A 128 -6.75 3.57 0.46
N LEU A 129 -6.68 3.37 -0.85
CA LEU A 129 -6.00 2.22 -1.48
C LEU A 129 -4.93 2.68 -2.47
N THR A 130 -3.89 1.86 -2.61
CA THR A 130 -2.95 1.93 -3.73
C THR A 130 -3.36 0.95 -4.83
N ILE A 131 -3.42 1.42 -6.08
CA ILE A 131 -3.82 0.64 -7.26
C ILE A 131 -2.64 0.64 -8.24
N THR A 132 -2.06 -0.53 -8.49
CA THR A 132 -0.81 -0.66 -9.26
C THR A 132 -0.78 -1.85 -10.20
N ASN A 133 0.14 -1.79 -11.17
CA ASN A 133 0.51 -2.89 -12.06
C ASN A 133 -0.66 -3.48 -12.86
N GLY A 134 -1.70 -2.68 -13.13
CA GLY A 134 -2.75 -3.04 -14.06
C GLY A 134 -2.30 -2.90 -15.50
N PHE A 135 -2.68 -3.86 -16.35
CA PHE A 135 -2.36 -3.86 -17.78
C PHE A 135 -3.59 -4.21 -18.59
N SER A 136 -4.20 -3.26 -19.31
CA SER A 136 -5.43 -3.52 -20.06
C SER A 136 -5.50 -2.75 -21.38
N ASP A 137 -6.52 -2.99 -22.20
CA ASP A 137 -6.79 -2.15 -23.37
C ASP A 137 -7.21 -0.72 -22.96
N TYR A 138 -8.01 -0.60 -21.91
CA TYR A 138 -8.60 0.65 -21.42
C TYR A 138 -8.65 0.65 -19.89
N GLY A 139 -8.14 1.69 -19.24
CA GLY A 139 -8.17 1.78 -17.78
C GLY A 139 -7.23 0.76 -17.16
N GLY A 140 -5.91 0.95 -17.24
CA GLY A 140 -4.95 0.01 -16.65
C GLY A 140 -5.21 -0.16 -15.15
N GLY A 141 -5.29 0.94 -14.42
CA GLY A 141 -5.68 0.93 -13.01
C GLY A 141 -7.18 0.67 -12.84
N ILE A 142 -8.00 1.62 -13.28
CA ILE A 142 -9.45 1.60 -13.08
C ILE A 142 -10.19 1.80 -14.41
N TYR A 143 -11.11 0.88 -14.71
CA TYR A 143 -12.04 1.01 -15.83
C TYR A 143 -13.45 1.33 -15.30
N ILE A 144 -14.04 2.42 -15.78
CA ILE A 144 -15.36 2.91 -15.35
C ILE A 144 -16.29 3.01 -16.56
N ARG A 145 -17.43 2.31 -16.48
CA ARG A 145 -18.43 2.26 -17.56
C ARG A 145 -19.84 2.39 -17.00
N HIS A 146 -20.63 3.28 -17.58
CA HIS A 146 -22.04 3.51 -17.21
C HIS A 146 -22.26 3.58 -15.69
N SER A 147 -21.42 4.35 -15.00
CA SER A 147 -21.34 4.35 -13.54
C SER A 147 -21.10 5.75 -12.96
N ALA A 148 -21.31 5.92 -11.64
CA ALA A 148 -21.08 7.18 -10.95
C ALA A 148 -20.29 7.01 -9.63
N PRO A 149 -19.03 6.51 -9.68
CA PRO A 149 -18.25 6.26 -8.48
C PRO A 149 -17.63 7.53 -7.89
N ARG A 150 -17.37 7.46 -6.58
CA ARG A 150 -16.51 8.36 -5.81
C ARG A 150 -15.21 7.64 -5.51
N LEU A 151 -14.11 8.20 -5.98
CA LEU A 151 -12.76 7.69 -5.76
C LEU A 151 -12.02 8.74 -4.91
N GLU A 152 -11.63 8.37 -3.69
CA GLU A 152 -11.17 9.33 -2.68
C GLU A 152 -9.92 8.83 -1.97
N ASP A 153 -8.90 9.67 -1.83
CA ASP A 153 -7.68 9.32 -1.09
C ASP A 153 -7.02 8.04 -1.62
N LEU A 154 -6.67 8.06 -2.91
CA LEU A 154 -6.07 6.92 -3.61
C LEU A 154 -4.68 7.28 -4.15
N ILE A 155 -3.86 6.24 -4.32
CA ILE A 155 -2.62 6.31 -5.08
C ILE A 155 -2.77 5.38 -6.29
N ILE A 156 -2.80 5.93 -7.49
CA ILE A 156 -2.94 5.18 -8.74
C ILE A 156 -1.64 5.31 -9.50
N ARG A 157 -0.83 4.25 -9.51
CA ARG A 157 0.52 4.32 -10.05
C ARG A 157 0.95 3.11 -10.86
N ASN A 158 1.91 3.30 -11.76
CA ASN A 158 2.52 2.23 -12.56
C ASN A 158 1.50 1.36 -13.33
N ASN A 159 0.37 1.93 -13.74
CA ASN A 159 -0.61 1.21 -14.54
C ASN A 159 -0.46 1.53 -16.03
N THR A 160 -0.71 0.53 -16.88
CA THR A 160 -0.49 0.63 -18.32
C THR A 160 -1.76 0.30 -19.09
N ALA A 161 -2.12 1.15 -20.06
CA ALA A 161 -3.20 0.91 -21.01
C ALA A 161 -2.68 0.82 -22.46
N GLN A 162 -3.06 -0.23 -23.18
CA GLN A 162 -2.72 -0.37 -24.61
C GLN A 162 -3.44 0.63 -25.51
N ARG A 163 -4.46 1.32 -24.99
CA ARG A 163 -5.13 2.43 -25.68
C ARG A 163 -5.24 3.65 -24.79
N ASN A 164 -6.24 3.74 -23.91
CA ASN A 164 -6.52 4.97 -23.20
C ASN A 164 -6.70 4.76 -21.69
N GLY A 165 -6.30 5.74 -20.90
CA GLY A 165 -6.47 5.74 -19.44
C GLY A 165 -5.52 4.76 -18.79
N GLY A 166 -4.23 5.07 -18.70
CA GLY A 166 -3.28 4.22 -17.98
C GLY A 166 -3.71 4.04 -16.52
N GLY A 167 -4.02 5.16 -15.84
CA GLY A 167 -4.62 5.16 -14.51
C GLY A 167 -6.13 4.87 -14.53
N VAL A 168 -6.93 5.77 -15.10
CA VAL A 168 -8.41 5.70 -15.11
C VAL A 168 -8.96 5.89 -16.52
N TYR A 169 -9.92 5.06 -16.92
CA TYR A 169 -10.72 5.25 -18.13
C TYR A 169 -12.21 5.37 -17.79
N ASN A 170 -12.80 6.54 -18.06
CA ASN A 170 -14.19 6.89 -17.73
C ASN A 170 -15.03 7.03 -19.02
N THR A 171 -16.02 6.15 -19.22
CA THR A 171 -16.75 6.04 -20.48
C THR A 171 -18.25 5.75 -20.33
N GLU A 172 -18.99 5.88 -21.44
CA GLU A 172 -20.41 5.52 -21.57
C GLU A 172 -21.33 6.23 -20.58
N GLU A 173 -21.37 7.57 -20.66
CA GLU A 173 -22.26 8.43 -19.84
C GLU A 173 -21.99 8.31 -18.32
N SER A 174 -20.74 8.05 -17.93
CA SER A 174 -20.35 7.94 -16.52
C SER A 174 -20.17 9.30 -15.84
N GLU A 175 -20.50 9.41 -14.55
CA GLU A 175 -20.36 10.63 -13.73
C GLU A 175 -19.41 10.40 -12.54
N THR A 176 -18.11 10.55 -12.77
CA THR A 176 -17.08 10.16 -11.80
C THR A 176 -16.58 11.34 -10.97
N ARG A 177 -16.33 11.12 -9.68
CA ARG A 177 -15.70 12.10 -8.78
C ARG A 177 -14.37 11.55 -8.27
N LEU A 178 -13.31 12.33 -8.48
CA LEU A 178 -11.96 12.04 -8.03
C LEU A 178 -11.56 13.13 -7.03
N SER A 179 -11.19 12.74 -5.81
CA SER A 179 -10.69 13.69 -4.81
C SER A 179 -9.49 13.15 -4.03
N ASN A 180 -8.49 14.00 -3.80
CA ASN A 180 -7.29 13.65 -3.05
C ASN A 180 -6.55 12.42 -3.64
N ILE A 181 -6.45 12.34 -4.97
CA ILE A 181 -5.78 11.23 -5.65
C ILE A 181 -4.41 11.66 -6.18
N THR A 182 -3.43 10.79 -6.01
CA THR A 182 -2.13 10.89 -6.68
C THR A 182 -2.08 9.93 -7.86
N PHE A 183 -1.95 10.46 -9.08
CA PHE A 183 -1.71 9.70 -10.31
C PHE A 183 -0.24 9.81 -10.70
N GLU A 184 0.50 8.70 -10.65
CA GLU A 184 1.94 8.70 -10.86
C GLU A 184 2.42 7.59 -11.79
N ASN A 185 3.28 7.92 -12.75
CA ASN A 185 3.93 6.93 -13.63
C ASN A 185 2.96 5.99 -14.38
N ASN A 186 1.74 6.44 -14.68
CA ASN A 186 0.81 5.68 -15.49
C ASN A 186 1.05 5.94 -16.98
N THR A 187 0.88 4.90 -17.80
CA THR A 187 1.24 4.92 -19.23
C THR A 187 0.06 4.52 -20.11
N ALA A 188 -0.13 5.21 -21.24
CA ALA A 188 -1.11 4.84 -22.26
C ALA A 188 -0.57 4.98 -23.71
N ASN A 189 -0.86 4.05 -24.60
CA ASN A 189 -0.37 4.15 -25.99
C ASN A 189 -1.12 5.18 -26.85
N ASN A 190 -2.36 5.53 -26.52
CA ASN A 190 -3.09 6.57 -27.25
C ASN A 190 -3.29 7.81 -26.39
N GLY A 191 -3.95 7.69 -25.24
CA GLY A 191 -4.62 8.83 -24.63
C GLY A 191 -4.71 8.82 -23.11
N GLY A 192 -4.32 9.90 -22.45
CA GLY A 192 -4.60 10.12 -21.02
C GLY A 192 -3.85 9.13 -20.14
N GLY A 193 -2.52 9.25 -20.10
CA GLY A 193 -1.63 8.38 -19.32
C GLY A 193 -2.14 8.21 -17.89
N ALA A 194 -2.59 9.29 -17.24
CA ALA A 194 -3.33 9.20 -15.98
C ALA A 194 -4.82 8.95 -16.20
N VAL A 195 -5.54 9.85 -16.88
CA VAL A 195 -7.01 9.83 -16.95
C VAL A 195 -7.48 10.04 -18.38
N SER A 196 -8.39 9.19 -18.86
CA SER A 196 -9.08 9.36 -20.13
C SER A 196 -10.59 9.39 -19.95
N ILE A 197 -11.26 10.34 -20.60
CA ILE A 197 -12.70 10.58 -20.48
C ILE A 197 -13.32 10.54 -21.88
N TYR A 198 -14.36 9.72 -22.06
CA TYR A 198 -14.96 9.47 -23.37
C TYR A 198 -16.48 9.32 -23.34
N GLN A 199 -17.12 9.42 -24.51
CA GLN A 199 -18.54 9.04 -24.72
C GLN A 199 -19.54 9.71 -23.78
N LEU A 200 -19.63 11.05 -23.85
CA LEU A 200 -20.59 11.86 -23.09
C LEU A 200 -20.48 11.72 -21.57
N SER A 201 -19.34 11.24 -21.08
CA SER A 201 -19.08 11.12 -19.64
C SER A 201 -18.65 12.46 -19.05
N ASN A 202 -18.85 12.59 -17.75
CA ASN A 202 -18.44 13.73 -16.94
C ASN A 202 -17.47 13.27 -15.86
N ILE A 203 -16.46 14.09 -15.57
CA ILE A 203 -15.59 13.87 -14.43
C ILE A 203 -15.36 15.16 -13.65
N TYR A 204 -15.31 15.04 -12.33
CA TYR A 204 -14.87 16.07 -11.42
C TYR A 204 -13.56 15.63 -10.76
N ILE A 205 -12.49 16.40 -10.95
CA ILE A 205 -11.16 16.13 -10.38
C ILE A 205 -10.83 17.26 -9.43
N ASN A 206 -10.65 16.96 -8.15
CA ASN A 206 -10.41 17.96 -7.14
C ASN A 206 -9.27 17.59 -6.18
N ASN A 207 -8.41 18.55 -5.86
CA ASN A 207 -7.31 18.35 -4.90
C ASN A 207 -6.41 17.15 -5.25
N CYS A 208 -6.18 16.91 -6.54
CA CYS A 208 -5.39 15.78 -7.03
C CYS A 208 -3.99 16.24 -7.47
N VAL A 209 -3.06 15.29 -7.51
CA VAL A 209 -1.75 15.43 -8.15
C VAL A 209 -1.68 14.46 -9.32
N ILE A 210 -1.36 14.95 -10.51
CA ILE A 210 -1.18 14.16 -11.73
C ILE A 210 0.25 14.38 -12.20
N ARG A 211 1.15 13.46 -11.89
CA ARG A 211 2.59 13.64 -12.15
C ARG A 211 3.25 12.50 -12.90
N SER A 212 4.22 12.84 -13.74
CA SER A 212 5.09 11.85 -14.42
C SER A 212 4.33 10.79 -15.23
N ASN A 213 3.13 11.10 -15.73
CA ASN A 213 2.37 10.17 -16.56
C ASN A 213 2.73 10.36 -18.04
N HIS A 214 2.63 9.28 -18.81
CA HIS A 214 3.05 9.24 -20.19
C HIS A 214 1.94 8.77 -21.13
N ALA A 215 1.77 9.46 -22.26
CA ALA A 215 0.98 8.96 -23.38
C ALA A 215 1.74 9.06 -24.70
N GLU A 216 1.78 8.00 -25.50
CA GLU A 216 2.54 8.02 -26.76
C GLU A 216 1.96 9.02 -27.79
N LEU A 217 0.67 9.36 -27.69
CA LEU A 217 0.03 10.29 -28.64
C LEU A 217 -0.59 11.52 -27.97
N PHE A 218 -1.53 11.36 -27.04
CA PHE A 218 -2.44 12.43 -26.67
C PHE A 218 -2.62 12.56 -25.15
N GLY A 219 -2.39 13.73 -24.56
CA GLY A 219 -2.72 13.97 -23.15
C GLY A 219 -1.91 13.09 -22.21
N GLY A 220 -0.68 13.49 -21.88
CA GLY A 220 0.16 12.70 -20.96
C GLY A 220 -0.50 12.51 -19.59
N GLY A 221 -1.09 13.58 -19.06
CA GLY A 221 -1.95 13.52 -17.88
C GLY A 221 -3.38 13.11 -18.24
N VAL A 222 -4.15 14.06 -18.79
CA VAL A 222 -5.59 13.92 -19.01
C VAL A 222 -5.93 13.98 -20.50
N GLN A 223 -6.77 13.05 -20.97
CA GLN A 223 -7.45 13.15 -22.26
C GLN A 223 -8.96 13.30 -22.05
N CYS A 224 -9.56 14.28 -22.71
CA CYS A 224 -11.01 14.49 -22.71
C CYS A 224 -11.55 14.51 -24.15
N SER A 225 -12.48 13.60 -24.46
CA SER A 225 -13.07 13.54 -25.80
C SER A 225 -14.56 13.25 -25.82
N ASN A 226 -15.30 14.05 -26.60
CA ASN A 226 -16.77 14.05 -26.61
C ASN A 226 -17.35 14.02 -25.18
N ALA A 227 -16.75 14.75 -24.25
CA ALA A 227 -16.95 14.62 -22.80
C ALA A 227 -16.69 15.95 -22.07
N THR A 228 -17.01 16.00 -20.78
CA THR A 228 -16.76 17.18 -19.93
C THR A 228 -15.87 16.86 -18.73
N ALA A 229 -14.90 17.74 -18.43
CA ALA A 229 -14.11 17.67 -17.20
C ALA A 229 -14.15 18.99 -16.44
N LEU A 230 -14.34 18.92 -15.13
CA LEU A 230 -14.13 20.01 -14.19
C LEU A 230 -12.94 19.66 -13.29
N ILE A 231 -11.90 20.48 -13.34
CA ILE A 231 -10.61 20.23 -12.69
C ILE A 231 -10.32 21.43 -11.77
N GLU A 232 -10.33 21.20 -10.46
CA GLU A 232 -10.22 22.26 -9.45
C GLU A 232 -9.13 21.98 -8.43
N ASN A 233 -8.22 22.93 -8.20
CA ASN A 233 -7.11 22.80 -7.24
C ASN A 233 -6.24 21.56 -7.51
N VAL A 234 -5.91 21.33 -8.79
CA VAL A 234 -5.14 20.17 -9.22
C VAL A 234 -3.77 20.61 -9.70
N ARG A 235 -2.74 19.86 -9.30
CA ARG A 235 -1.37 20.00 -9.82
C ARG A 235 -1.12 18.93 -10.88
N ILE A 236 -0.79 19.35 -12.10
CA ILE A 236 -0.48 18.49 -13.25
C ILE A 236 0.95 18.78 -13.68
N GLU A 237 1.90 17.91 -13.28
CA GLU A 237 3.32 18.20 -13.44
C GLU A 237 4.11 17.10 -14.15
N SER A 238 5.11 17.50 -14.94
CA SER A 238 6.06 16.58 -15.57
C SER A 238 5.41 15.45 -16.39
N ASN A 239 4.20 15.66 -16.90
CA ASN A 239 3.54 14.69 -17.77
C ASN A 239 4.00 14.89 -19.21
N THR A 240 4.07 13.78 -19.95
CA THR A 240 4.66 13.78 -21.29
C THR A 240 3.70 13.15 -22.30
N SER A 241 3.57 13.78 -23.47
CA SER A 241 2.86 13.18 -24.60
C SER A 241 3.70 13.22 -25.89
N GLY A 242 3.56 12.20 -26.73
CA GLY A 242 4.30 12.16 -28.00
C GLY A 242 3.73 13.06 -29.10
N GLN A 243 2.52 13.60 -28.97
CA GLN A 243 1.95 14.53 -29.98
C GLN A 243 1.27 15.75 -29.38
N TYR A 244 0.14 15.61 -28.68
CA TYR A 244 -0.69 16.76 -28.28
C TYR A 244 -0.94 16.79 -26.78
N GLY A 245 -0.68 17.95 -26.14
CA GLY A 245 -1.03 18.20 -24.75
C GLY A 245 -0.25 17.33 -23.76
N GLY A 246 0.88 17.82 -23.25
CA GLY A 246 1.65 17.08 -22.25
C GLY A 246 0.83 16.87 -20.97
N ALA A 247 0.15 17.92 -20.51
CA ALA A 247 -0.78 17.84 -19.40
C ALA A 247 -2.17 17.37 -19.86
N ILE A 248 -2.82 18.09 -20.77
CA ILE A 248 -4.23 17.87 -21.13
C ILE A 248 -4.43 17.92 -22.65
N HIS A 249 -5.11 16.92 -23.21
CA HIS A 249 -5.62 16.97 -24.58
C HIS A 249 -7.14 16.94 -24.63
N VAL A 250 -7.74 17.84 -25.41
CA VAL A 250 -9.20 18.03 -25.51
C VAL A 250 -9.65 18.00 -26.97
N PHE A 251 -10.52 17.06 -27.34
CA PHE A 251 -10.98 16.96 -28.74
C PHE A 251 -12.42 16.44 -28.92
N GLY A 252 -13.02 16.75 -30.08
CA GLY A 252 -14.33 16.22 -30.46
C GLY A 252 -15.48 16.85 -29.67
N LEU A 253 -15.62 18.18 -29.72
CA LEU A 253 -16.68 18.89 -29.00
C LEU A 253 -16.62 18.70 -27.48
N ALA A 254 -15.44 18.41 -26.94
CA ALA A 254 -15.24 18.24 -25.50
C ALA A 254 -15.09 19.61 -24.80
N SER A 255 -15.36 19.64 -23.49
CA SER A 255 -15.20 20.84 -22.67
C SER A 255 -14.41 20.56 -21.40
N VAL A 256 -13.37 21.34 -21.14
CA VAL A 256 -12.60 21.27 -19.89
C VAL A 256 -12.62 22.63 -19.20
N ARG A 257 -12.98 22.64 -17.91
CA ARG A 257 -12.86 23.82 -17.04
C ARG A 257 -11.80 23.58 -15.98
N LEU A 258 -10.81 24.46 -15.93
CA LEU A 258 -9.73 24.49 -14.96
C LEU A 258 -9.95 25.67 -14.01
N ASN A 259 -9.87 25.42 -12.71
CA ASN A 259 -9.96 26.45 -11.67
C ASN A 259 -8.89 26.23 -10.60
N GLY A 260 -8.03 27.21 -10.33
CA GLY A 260 -6.99 27.07 -9.30
C GLY A 260 -5.96 25.96 -9.59
N ALA A 261 -5.76 25.60 -10.86
CA ALA A 261 -4.91 24.48 -11.25
C ALA A 261 -3.48 24.94 -11.59
N GLU A 262 -2.51 24.04 -11.45
CA GLU A 262 -1.10 24.28 -11.76
C GLU A 262 -0.62 23.27 -12.79
N LEU A 263 -0.27 23.71 -14.00
CA LEU A 263 0.26 22.88 -15.08
C LEU A 263 1.74 23.21 -15.27
N ILE A 264 2.62 22.35 -14.74
CA ILE A 264 4.04 22.65 -14.57
C ILE A 264 4.95 21.63 -15.27
N GLY A 265 5.90 22.09 -16.08
CA GLY A 265 6.95 21.23 -16.62
C GLY A 265 6.45 20.10 -17.53
N ASN A 266 5.27 20.24 -18.13
CA ASN A 266 4.71 19.22 -19.02
C ASN A 266 5.28 19.34 -20.43
N GLN A 267 5.37 18.22 -21.15
CA GLN A 267 6.04 18.16 -22.44
C GLN A 267 5.19 17.50 -23.54
N ALA A 268 5.19 18.10 -24.73
CA ALA A 268 4.58 17.54 -25.94
C ALA A 268 5.24 18.05 -27.23
N ILE A 269 4.82 17.54 -28.40
CA ILE A 269 5.18 18.19 -29.68
C ILE A 269 4.32 19.45 -29.89
N LEU A 270 3.02 19.35 -29.60
CA LEU A 270 2.01 20.40 -29.80
C LEU A 270 1.31 20.68 -28.47
N GLY A 271 1.50 21.89 -27.92
CA GLY A 271 0.87 22.28 -26.65
C GLY A 271 1.54 21.57 -25.47
N GLY A 272 2.64 22.12 -24.95
CA GLY A 272 3.39 21.50 -23.86
C GLY A 272 2.50 21.21 -22.64
N ALA A 273 1.61 22.15 -22.32
CA ALA A 273 0.55 21.94 -21.35
C ALA A 273 -0.71 21.38 -22.02
N ILE A 274 -1.37 22.16 -22.90
CA ILE A 274 -2.71 21.85 -23.41
C ILE A 274 -2.75 21.78 -24.94
N GLY A 275 -3.31 20.70 -25.48
CA GLY A 275 -3.72 20.60 -26.87
C GLY A 275 -5.24 20.62 -27.01
N VAL A 276 -5.79 21.46 -27.90
CA VAL A 276 -7.22 21.61 -28.14
C VAL A 276 -7.53 21.38 -29.62
N TRP A 277 -8.49 20.51 -29.93
CA TRP A 277 -8.86 20.21 -31.31
C TRP A 277 -10.38 20.07 -31.53
N ASN A 278 -10.82 20.34 -32.76
CA ASN A 278 -12.11 19.93 -33.30
C ASN A 278 -13.31 20.41 -32.47
N GLU A 279 -13.52 21.73 -32.50
CA GLU A 279 -14.64 22.47 -31.90
C GLU A 279 -14.75 22.30 -30.38
N SER A 280 -13.63 21.97 -29.72
CA SER A 280 -13.56 21.83 -28.26
C SER A 280 -13.25 23.13 -27.55
N LEU A 281 -13.61 23.20 -26.26
CA LEU A 281 -13.46 24.37 -25.42
C LEU A 281 -12.64 24.07 -24.16
N VAL A 282 -11.65 24.91 -23.88
CA VAL A 282 -10.97 24.95 -22.58
C VAL A 282 -11.15 26.33 -21.95
N SER A 283 -11.53 26.35 -20.68
CA SER A 283 -11.62 27.56 -19.86
C SER A 283 -10.74 27.40 -18.63
N ALA A 284 -9.79 28.30 -18.46
CA ALA A 284 -8.83 28.35 -17.36
C ALA A 284 -9.07 29.61 -16.54
N THR A 285 -9.32 29.44 -15.24
CA THR A 285 -9.49 30.55 -14.27
C THR A 285 -8.55 30.31 -13.10
N PHE A 286 -7.74 31.30 -12.68
CA PHE A 286 -6.75 31.11 -11.60
C PHE A 286 -5.78 29.95 -11.89
N VAL A 287 -5.32 29.83 -13.14
CA VAL A 287 -4.46 28.71 -13.57
C VAL A 287 -3.04 29.19 -13.81
N LEU A 288 -2.07 28.45 -13.26
CA LEU A 288 -0.66 28.61 -13.56
C LEU A 288 -0.26 27.65 -14.69
N PHE A 289 0.34 28.19 -15.75
CA PHE A 289 1.04 27.44 -16.80
C PHE A 289 2.52 27.77 -16.70
N ALA A 290 3.31 26.89 -16.08
CA ALA A 290 4.72 27.13 -15.83
C ALA A 290 5.63 26.10 -16.49
N GLU A 291 6.74 26.55 -17.10
CA GLU A 291 7.84 25.67 -17.52
C GLU A 291 7.46 24.55 -18.51
N ASN A 292 6.30 24.65 -19.15
CA ASN A 292 5.87 23.64 -20.11
C ASN A 292 6.68 23.78 -21.39
N THR A 293 7.00 22.66 -22.02
CA THR A 293 7.90 22.61 -23.18
C THR A 293 7.25 21.92 -24.36
N ALA A 294 7.30 22.54 -25.55
CA ALA A 294 6.90 21.88 -26.78
C ALA A 294 7.62 22.37 -28.03
N THR A 295 7.53 21.62 -29.13
CA THR A 295 8.02 22.12 -30.43
C THR A 295 7.18 23.30 -30.92
N PHE A 296 5.84 23.19 -30.83
CA PHE A 296 4.89 24.28 -31.15
C PHE A 296 3.89 24.48 -30.01
N GLY A 297 3.69 25.73 -29.58
CA GLY A 297 2.80 26.06 -28.47
C GLY A 297 3.38 25.58 -27.14
N GLY A 298 4.40 26.28 -26.63
CA GLY A 298 5.09 25.89 -25.39
C GLY A 298 4.14 25.60 -24.23
N ALA A 299 3.05 26.36 -24.12
CA ALA A 299 1.94 26.06 -23.23
C ALA A 299 0.74 25.46 -23.98
N VAL A 300 0.17 26.16 -24.96
CA VAL A 300 -1.14 25.80 -25.54
C VAL A 300 -1.09 25.72 -27.06
N TRP A 301 -1.68 24.67 -27.62
CA TRP A 301 -1.91 24.53 -29.06
C TRP A 301 -3.39 24.30 -29.35
N ILE A 302 -3.94 24.97 -30.37
CA ILE A 302 -5.37 24.97 -30.66
C ILE A 302 -5.60 24.82 -32.17
N GLU A 303 -6.46 23.89 -32.56
CA GLU A 303 -6.97 23.79 -33.92
C GLU A 303 -8.50 23.63 -33.95
N LEU A 304 -9.18 24.52 -34.69
CA LEU A 304 -10.64 24.54 -34.76
C LEU A 304 -11.31 24.62 -33.38
N GLY A 305 -10.67 25.23 -32.39
CA GLY A 305 -11.10 25.18 -30.98
C GLY A 305 -11.18 26.54 -30.32
N SER A 306 -11.52 26.56 -29.04
CA SER A 306 -11.59 27.77 -28.21
C SER A 306 -10.84 27.60 -26.90
N PHE A 307 -10.07 28.62 -26.52
CA PHE A 307 -9.38 28.69 -25.24
C PHE A 307 -9.65 30.03 -24.56
N VAL A 308 -10.00 30.00 -23.29
CA VAL A 308 -10.25 31.19 -22.48
C VAL A 308 -9.37 31.12 -21.25
N ALA A 309 -8.53 32.13 -21.03
CA ALA A 309 -7.76 32.32 -19.80
C ALA A 309 -8.25 33.59 -19.10
N ASN A 310 -8.72 33.41 -17.86
CA ASN A 310 -9.10 34.48 -16.97
C ASN A 310 -8.25 34.38 -15.69
N ASN A 311 -7.76 35.50 -15.14
CA ASN A 311 -6.92 35.49 -13.94
C ASN A 311 -5.86 34.38 -13.98
N SER A 312 -5.11 34.24 -15.07
CA SER A 312 -4.19 33.10 -15.24
C SER A 312 -2.78 33.58 -15.57
N THR A 313 -1.76 32.80 -15.20
CA THR A 313 -0.35 33.17 -15.38
C THR A 313 0.34 32.17 -16.30
N PHE A 314 1.03 32.65 -17.33
CA PHE A 314 1.88 31.87 -18.23
C PHE A 314 3.33 32.32 -18.06
N SER A 315 4.16 31.47 -17.47
CA SER A 315 5.54 31.84 -17.11
C SER A 315 6.56 30.74 -17.41
N GLY A 316 7.73 31.10 -17.94
CA GLY A 316 8.81 30.14 -18.17
C GLY A 316 8.53 29.07 -19.22
N ASN A 317 7.42 29.15 -19.96
CA ASN A 317 7.08 28.15 -20.97
C ASN A 317 8.02 28.27 -22.18
N GLN A 318 8.45 27.12 -22.67
CA GLN A 318 9.49 27.01 -23.67
C GLN A 318 8.94 26.40 -24.95
N CYS A 319 9.34 26.95 -26.09
CA CYS A 319 9.12 26.29 -27.36
C CYS A 319 10.27 26.44 -28.36
N GLU A 320 10.39 25.43 -29.22
CA GLU A 320 11.47 25.32 -30.19
C GLU A 320 11.19 26.14 -31.46
N GLU A 321 9.97 26.06 -32.00
CA GLU A 321 9.65 26.59 -33.33
C GLU A 321 8.61 27.71 -33.34
N SER A 322 7.51 27.62 -32.58
CA SER A 322 6.38 28.54 -32.72
C SER A 322 5.64 28.78 -31.42
N GLY A 323 5.88 29.95 -30.81
CA GLY A 323 5.10 30.63 -29.77
C GLY A 323 4.73 29.87 -28.49
N VAL A 324 4.40 30.60 -27.43
CA VAL A 324 3.86 29.99 -26.20
C VAL A 324 2.48 29.41 -26.46
N ILE A 325 1.70 30.10 -27.30
CA ILE A 325 0.36 29.71 -27.70
C ILE A 325 0.27 29.72 -29.22
N VAL A 326 -0.27 28.65 -29.80
CA VAL A 326 -0.39 28.47 -31.25
C VAL A 326 -1.85 28.21 -31.64
N LEU A 327 -2.29 28.92 -32.68
CA LEU A 327 -3.60 28.74 -33.29
C LEU A 327 -3.43 28.23 -34.71
N SER A 328 -4.23 27.22 -35.07
CA SER A 328 -4.42 26.63 -36.40
C SER A 328 -5.93 26.57 -36.71
N GLY A 329 -6.29 26.56 -38.00
CA GLY A 329 -7.70 26.58 -38.42
C GLY A 329 -8.44 27.84 -37.96
N VAL A 330 -9.77 27.77 -37.91
CA VAL A 330 -10.63 28.84 -37.36
C VAL A 330 -10.76 28.63 -35.85
N SER A 331 -9.95 29.35 -35.08
CA SER A 331 -9.84 29.16 -33.61
C SER A 331 -10.03 30.47 -32.85
N GLN A 332 -10.38 30.36 -31.56
CA GLN A 332 -10.61 31.52 -30.69
C GLN A 332 -9.75 31.46 -29.41
N VAL A 333 -9.16 32.58 -29.04
CA VAL A 333 -8.46 32.75 -27.77
C VAL A 333 -8.87 34.05 -27.11
N LEU A 334 -9.22 33.99 -25.82
CA LEU A 334 -9.50 35.15 -24.99
C LEU A 334 -8.58 35.15 -23.77
N PHE A 335 -7.89 36.27 -23.56
CA PHE A 335 -7.23 36.60 -22.31
C PHE A 335 -7.97 37.74 -21.62
N ASP A 336 -8.32 37.51 -20.37
CA ASP A 336 -8.83 38.54 -19.46
C ASP A 336 -8.06 38.46 -18.14
N THR A 337 -7.68 39.61 -17.58
CA THR A 337 -7.10 39.66 -16.22
C THR A 337 -5.87 38.74 -16.03
N SER A 338 -5.10 38.47 -17.08
CA SER A 338 -4.06 37.41 -17.08
C SER A 338 -2.65 37.98 -17.22
N ILE A 339 -1.64 37.20 -16.82
CA ILE A 339 -0.21 37.56 -16.96
C ILE A 339 0.48 36.58 -17.89
N LEU A 340 1.24 37.08 -18.87
CA LEU A 340 2.07 36.30 -19.77
C LEU A 340 3.48 36.89 -19.81
N TRP A 341 4.44 36.22 -19.16
CA TRP A 341 5.76 36.78 -18.87
C TRP A 341 6.88 35.73 -18.85
N ASN A 342 8.14 36.09 -19.12
CA ASN A 342 9.30 35.19 -19.05
C ASN A 342 9.19 33.93 -19.93
N ASN A 343 8.63 34.02 -21.13
CA ASN A 343 8.53 32.87 -22.04
C ASN A 343 9.54 32.98 -23.21
N THR A 344 9.95 31.85 -23.81
CA THR A 344 11.12 31.81 -24.72
C THR A 344 10.90 32.43 -26.11
N GLN A 345 9.65 32.72 -26.49
CA GLN A 345 9.23 33.10 -27.84
C GLN A 345 8.08 34.11 -27.76
N PRO A 346 7.61 34.69 -28.90
CA PRO A 346 6.37 35.44 -28.94
C PRO A 346 5.23 34.71 -28.21
N VAL A 347 4.44 35.45 -27.43
CA VAL A 347 3.35 34.94 -26.59
C VAL A 347 2.34 34.15 -27.43
N VAL A 348 2.01 34.67 -28.62
CA VAL A 348 1.23 33.92 -29.62
C VAL A 348 1.96 33.92 -30.95
N ALA A 349 2.23 32.74 -31.50
CA ALA A 349 2.70 32.57 -32.86
C ALA A 349 1.55 32.02 -33.72
N THR A 350 0.93 32.89 -34.52
CA THR A 350 -0.32 32.57 -35.22
C THR A 350 -0.10 31.91 -36.58
N ILE A 351 -0.85 30.82 -36.86
CA ILE A 351 -1.25 30.37 -38.20
C ILE A 351 -2.78 30.48 -38.28
N ALA A 352 -3.31 31.70 -38.39
CA ALA A 352 -4.75 31.92 -38.36
C ALA A 352 -5.35 31.86 -39.76
N ALA A 353 -6.34 30.98 -39.92
CA ALA A 353 -7.27 31.06 -41.04
C ALA A 353 -8.18 32.30 -40.89
N GLU A 354 -8.69 32.82 -42.01
CA GLU A 354 -9.75 33.84 -41.99
C GLU A 354 -10.91 33.38 -41.08
N GLY A 355 -11.30 34.22 -40.11
CA GLY A 355 -12.36 33.95 -39.13
C GLY A 355 -11.89 33.57 -37.72
N SER A 356 -10.59 33.36 -37.49
CA SER A 356 -10.03 33.20 -36.13
C SER A 356 -10.08 34.51 -35.34
N LEU A 357 -10.14 34.43 -34.01
CA LEU A 357 -10.18 35.59 -33.12
C LEU A 357 -9.20 35.44 -31.96
N VAL A 358 -8.35 36.45 -31.74
CA VAL A 358 -7.61 36.62 -30.49
C VAL A 358 -8.05 37.92 -29.84
N ASP A 359 -8.50 37.86 -28.60
CA ASP A 359 -8.95 39.01 -27.82
C ASP A 359 -8.21 39.07 -26.48
N VAL A 360 -7.75 40.25 -26.11
CA VAL A 360 -6.89 40.48 -24.93
C VAL A 360 -7.39 41.72 -24.20
N ASN A 361 -7.81 41.53 -22.96
CA ASN A 361 -8.32 42.59 -22.09
C ASN A 361 -7.69 42.49 -20.69
N TYR A 362 -7.48 43.65 -20.05
CA TYR A 362 -7.02 43.76 -18.67
C TYR A 362 -5.85 42.85 -18.29
N SER A 363 -4.93 42.58 -19.20
CA SER A 363 -3.86 41.59 -19.02
C SER A 363 -2.47 42.24 -19.10
N ASP A 364 -1.51 41.66 -18.37
CA ASP A 364 -0.10 42.06 -18.44
C ASP A 364 0.67 41.11 -19.35
N ILE A 365 1.22 41.66 -20.42
CA ILE A 365 1.89 40.85 -21.46
C ILE A 365 3.25 41.42 -21.77
N GLU A 366 4.27 40.59 -21.62
CA GLU A 366 5.65 40.92 -21.94
C GLU A 366 5.76 41.37 -23.41
N SER A 367 6.43 42.51 -23.64
CA SER A 367 6.53 43.15 -24.97
C SER A 367 5.20 43.59 -25.61
N GLY A 368 4.08 43.49 -24.88
CA GLY A 368 2.75 43.96 -25.29
C GLY A 368 2.26 43.35 -26.59
N ARG A 369 1.52 44.16 -27.38
CA ARG A 369 0.97 43.76 -28.68
C ARG A 369 1.99 43.17 -29.65
N GLU A 370 3.25 43.59 -29.57
CA GLU A 370 4.31 43.13 -30.48
C GLU A 370 4.75 41.67 -30.20
N SER A 371 4.36 41.11 -29.05
CA SER A 371 4.57 39.69 -28.71
C SER A 371 3.64 38.73 -29.46
N PHE A 372 2.77 39.25 -30.33
CA PHE A 372 1.86 38.45 -31.15
C PHE A 372 2.24 38.57 -32.63
N SER A 373 2.47 37.43 -33.29
CA SER A 373 2.67 37.35 -34.75
C SER A 373 1.40 36.87 -35.42
N PHE A 374 0.96 37.47 -36.54
CA PHE A 374 -0.29 37.14 -37.24
C PHE A 374 -0.09 36.93 -38.75
N GLU A 375 -0.55 35.78 -39.27
CA GLU A 375 -0.62 35.50 -40.73
C GLU A 375 -2.06 35.55 -41.30
N GLY A 376 -3.07 35.74 -40.45
CA GLY A 376 -4.50 35.87 -40.78
C GLY A 376 -5.37 36.08 -39.52
N GLY A 377 -6.70 36.09 -39.66
CA GLY A 377 -7.64 36.25 -38.52
C GLY A 377 -7.78 37.68 -37.97
N ASP A 378 -8.69 37.85 -37.00
CA ASP A 378 -8.95 39.11 -36.30
C ASP A 378 -8.23 39.14 -34.93
N PHE A 379 -7.60 40.27 -34.62
CA PHE A 379 -6.93 40.48 -33.33
C PHE A 379 -7.37 41.78 -32.66
N GLN A 380 -7.83 41.66 -31.42
CA GLN A 380 -8.32 42.76 -30.60
C GLN A 380 -7.39 42.97 -29.40
N TRP A 381 -6.78 44.14 -29.35
CA TRP A 381 -6.07 44.62 -28.16
C TRP A 381 -7.01 45.57 -27.44
N GLY A 382 -7.76 45.04 -26.49
CA GLY A 382 -8.79 45.75 -25.76
C GLY A 382 -8.24 46.63 -24.65
N ASP A 383 -9.12 46.94 -23.68
CA ASP A 383 -8.85 47.92 -22.63
C ASP A 383 -8.01 47.32 -21.48
N GLY A 384 -7.33 48.18 -20.73
CA GLY A 384 -6.71 47.82 -19.45
C GLY A 384 -5.43 46.97 -19.52
N ASN A 385 -4.94 46.61 -20.72
CA ASN A 385 -3.70 45.85 -20.86
C ASN A 385 -2.46 46.67 -20.48
N ILE A 386 -1.51 46.02 -19.79
CA ILE A 386 -0.22 46.60 -19.37
C ILE A 386 0.96 45.75 -19.88
N THR A 387 2.18 46.28 -19.75
CA THR A 387 3.41 45.66 -20.27
C THR A 387 4.58 45.95 -19.33
N VAL A 388 4.38 45.67 -18.06
CA VAL A 388 5.29 46.05 -16.97
C VAL A 388 5.72 44.80 -16.24
N ASP A 389 6.93 44.79 -15.67
CA ASP A 389 7.39 43.63 -14.91
C ASP A 389 6.36 43.30 -13.81
N PRO A 390 5.77 42.10 -13.79
CA PRO A 390 4.77 41.71 -12.81
C PRO A 390 5.37 41.59 -11.40
N MET A 391 6.70 41.66 -11.26
CA MET A 391 7.42 41.57 -9.99
C MET A 391 7.06 40.29 -9.25
N PHE A 392 7.28 39.14 -9.89
CA PHE A 392 7.09 37.86 -9.22
C PHE A 392 8.07 37.71 -8.06
N THR A 393 7.57 37.17 -6.95
CA THR A 393 8.31 36.79 -5.75
C THR A 393 8.55 35.30 -5.74
N ARG A 394 9.63 34.93 -5.05
CA ARG A 394 9.92 33.54 -4.72
C ARG A 394 9.24 33.19 -3.40
N ILE A 395 8.22 32.33 -3.45
CA ILE A 395 7.58 31.73 -2.28
C ILE A 395 7.71 30.21 -2.47
N GLY A 396 8.55 29.55 -1.67
CA GLY A 396 8.94 28.15 -1.92
C GLY A 396 9.75 27.99 -3.22
N ASP A 397 9.46 26.93 -3.98
CA ASP A 397 10.14 26.57 -5.25
C ASP A 397 9.48 27.15 -6.52
N ILE A 398 8.36 27.90 -6.42
CA ILE A 398 7.63 28.37 -7.61
C ILE A 398 7.67 29.91 -7.72
N GLU A 399 8.24 30.42 -8.81
CA GLU A 399 8.49 31.85 -9.07
C GLU A 399 7.28 32.61 -9.70
N ASN A 400 6.09 32.62 -9.10
CA ASN A 400 4.91 33.25 -9.77
C ASN A 400 3.90 33.99 -8.88
N HIS A 401 4.19 34.25 -7.60
CA HIS A 401 3.34 35.09 -6.74
C HIS A 401 3.70 36.58 -6.89
N LEU A 402 2.73 37.50 -6.86
CA LEU A 402 3.01 38.93 -6.97
C LEU A 402 3.72 39.49 -5.71
N HIS A 403 4.74 40.32 -5.91
CA HIS A 403 5.30 41.17 -4.85
C HIS A 403 4.28 42.22 -4.40
N GLU A 404 4.37 42.71 -3.15
CA GLU A 404 3.46 43.73 -2.60
C GLU A 404 3.47 45.07 -3.38
N ASP A 405 4.56 45.33 -4.11
CA ASP A 405 4.74 46.51 -4.98
C ASP A 405 4.40 46.21 -6.45
N SER A 406 3.86 45.03 -6.74
CA SER A 406 3.57 44.61 -8.11
C SER A 406 2.59 45.56 -8.78
N PRO A 407 2.84 45.96 -10.04
CA PRO A 407 1.91 46.77 -10.80
C PRO A 407 0.66 46.00 -11.24
N CYS A 408 0.60 44.67 -11.02
CA CYS A 408 -0.50 43.78 -11.38
C CYS A 408 -1.60 43.70 -10.32
N ILE A 409 -1.41 44.36 -9.16
CA ILE A 409 -2.37 44.40 -8.06
C ILE A 409 -3.46 45.46 -8.34
N ASP A 410 -4.72 45.12 -8.08
CA ASP A 410 -5.94 45.93 -8.21
C ASP A 410 -6.20 46.51 -9.62
N VAL A 411 -5.60 45.90 -10.65
CA VAL A 411 -5.60 46.42 -12.03
C VAL A 411 -6.32 45.56 -13.07
N GLY A 412 -6.84 44.39 -12.69
CA GLY A 412 -7.59 43.44 -13.52
C GLY A 412 -8.98 43.93 -13.97
N ASN A 413 -9.79 43.10 -14.63
CA ASN A 413 -11.06 43.57 -15.20
C ASN A 413 -12.02 44.16 -14.12
N PRO A 414 -12.49 45.41 -14.25
CA PRO A 414 -13.35 46.05 -13.25
C PRO A 414 -14.76 45.45 -13.17
N ASP A 415 -15.18 44.72 -14.20
CA ASP A 415 -16.47 44.02 -14.24
C ASP A 415 -16.34 42.56 -13.75
N ALA A 416 -15.13 42.09 -13.42
CA ALA A 416 -14.92 40.79 -12.79
C ALA A 416 -15.50 40.77 -11.36
N VAL A 417 -15.68 39.57 -10.81
CA VAL A 417 -16.04 39.41 -9.39
C VAL A 417 -14.91 40.05 -8.57
N GLN A 418 -15.28 40.89 -7.60
CA GLN A 418 -14.29 41.48 -6.68
C GLN A 418 -13.55 40.38 -5.93
N GLU A 419 -12.28 40.63 -5.65
CA GLU A 419 -11.47 39.76 -4.79
C GLU A 419 -12.12 39.65 -3.40
N GLU A 420 -11.74 38.64 -2.63
CA GLU A 420 -12.35 38.37 -1.32
C GLU A 420 -12.18 39.51 -0.32
N ASP A 421 -11.16 40.36 -0.47
CA ASP A 421 -10.94 41.56 0.34
C ASP A 421 -11.77 42.77 -0.12
N GLY A 422 -12.57 42.60 -1.18
CA GLY A 422 -13.43 43.61 -1.79
C GLY A 422 -12.70 44.57 -2.74
N SER A 423 -11.44 44.31 -3.05
CA SER A 423 -10.67 45.07 -4.02
C SER A 423 -11.05 44.72 -5.47
N ARG A 424 -10.40 45.39 -6.43
CA ARG A 424 -10.56 45.06 -7.84
C ARG A 424 -9.68 43.85 -8.14
N ALA A 425 -10.12 42.99 -9.06
CA ALA A 425 -9.36 41.80 -9.44
C ALA A 425 -7.88 42.09 -9.72
N ASP A 426 -6.99 41.22 -9.24
CA ASP A 426 -5.57 41.25 -9.58
C ASP A 426 -5.34 40.51 -10.91
N MET A 427 -4.32 40.92 -11.66
CA MET A 427 -3.92 40.14 -12.83
C MET A 427 -3.16 38.88 -12.40
N GLY A 428 -3.43 37.75 -13.06
CA GLY A 428 -2.68 36.50 -12.90
C GLY A 428 -3.35 35.44 -12.02
N ALA A 429 -2.69 34.28 -11.93
CA ALA A 429 -3.18 33.05 -11.28
C ALA A 429 -3.33 33.16 -9.76
N PHE A 430 -2.50 33.98 -9.13
CA PHE A 430 -2.43 34.10 -7.68
C PHE A 430 -2.72 35.55 -7.28
N PRO A 431 -3.97 35.88 -6.93
CA PRO A 431 -4.30 37.19 -6.39
C PRO A 431 -3.46 37.49 -5.16
N PHE A 432 -2.97 38.71 -5.07
CA PHE A 432 -2.32 39.26 -3.91
C PHE A 432 -3.39 39.74 -2.92
N PHE A 433 -3.30 39.27 -1.69
CA PHE A 433 -4.09 39.82 -0.60
C PHE A 433 -3.17 40.15 0.56
N ARG A 434 -3.42 41.29 1.20
CA ARG A 434 -2.68 41.72 2.39
C ARG A 434 -3.06 40.87 3.60
N GLY A 435 -2.46 39.68 3.68
CA GLY A 435 -2.55 38.73 4.79
C GLY A 435 -1.28 38.72 5.65
N GLY A 436 -1.24 37.85 6.65
CA GLY A 436 0.01 37.51 7.35
C GLY A 436 0.78 36.41 6.60
N ALA A 437 1.88 35.93 7.15
CA ALA A 437 2.57 34.73 6.67
C ALA A 437 2.73 33.73 7.80
N LEU A 438 2.60 32.45 7.50
CA LEU A 438 2.97 31.36 8.39
C LEU A 438 4.30 30.79 7.91
N ALA A 439 5.28 30.71 8.79
CA ALA A 439 6.55 30.06 8.50
C ALA A 439 6.90 29.11 9.64
N GLY A 440 7.73 28.12 9.38
CA GLY A 440 8.11 27.20 10.43
C GLY A 440 9.03 26.09 9.99
N ILE A 441 9.33 25.21 10.94
CA ILE A 441 10.10 23.99 10.73
C ILE A 441 9.28 22.78 11.21
N VAL A 442 9.38 21.68 10.48
CA VAL A 442 8.84 20.37 10.84
C VAL A 442 10.01 19.43 11.15
N PHE A 443 10.03 18.88 12.36
CA PHE A 443 11.14 18.07 12.87
C PHE A 443 10.66 16.94 13.79
N SER A 444 11.50 15.95 14.06
CA SER A 444 11.25 14.84 14.98
C SER A 444 11.98 15.02 16.33
N ASP A 445 11.67 14.19 17.33
CA ASP A 445 12.30 14.18 18.67
C ASP A 445 13.83 13.98 18.63
N ASP A 446 14.37 13.41 17.54
CA ASP A 446 15.80 13.22 17.30
C ASP A 446 16.46 14.39 16.55
N ASP A 447 15.73 15.51 16.41
CA ASP A 447 16.11 16.70 15.64
C ASP A 447 16.28 16.42 14.11
N GLU A 448 15.72 15.32 13.58
CA GLU A 448 15.68 15.08 12.14
C GLU A 448 14.60 15.97 11.48
N LEU A 449 14.98 16.63 10.38
CA LEU A 449 14.12 17.54 9.62
C LEU A 449 13.28 16.74 8.63
N ASN A 450 11.98 17.01 8.57
CA ASN A 450 11.05 16.30 7.69
C ASN A 450 10.93 17.02 6.35
N GLU A 451 11.64 16.53 5.32
CA GLU A 451 11.47 16.95 3.91
C GLU A 451 10.15 16.42 3.34
N ASP A 452 9.55 17.14 2.38
CA ASP A 452 8.31 16.77 1.69
C ASP A 452 7.08 16.55 2.60
N ALA A 453 7.10 17.09 3.83
CA ALA A 453 5.93 17.15 4.68
C ALA A 453 4.96 18.22 4.15
N ARG A 454 3.69 17.83 3.96
CA ARG A 454 2.65 18.75 3.53
C ARG A 454 2.07 19.48 4.74
N VAL A 455 2.22 20.81 4.75
CA VAL A 455 1.64 21.71 5.75
C VAL A 455 0.42 22.39 5.15
N THR A 456 -0.78 22.08 5.66
CA THR A 456 -2.06 22.58 5.15
C THR A 456 -2.76 23.46 6.18
N VAL A 457 -3.19 24.65 5.78
CA VAL A 457 -4.04 25.54 6.57
C VAL A 457 -5.50 25.17 6.33
N SER A 458 -6.36 25.28 7.35
CA SER A 458 -7.78 24.88 7.30
C SER A 458 -8.65 25.57 6.23
N ASN A 459 -8.13 26.59 5.54
CA ASN A 459 -8.76 27.26 4.40
C ASN A 459 -8.33 26.67 3.04
N GLY A 460 -7.53 25.60 3.03
CA GLY A 460 -7.12 24.85 1.84
C GLY A 460 -5.75 25.24 1.26
N VAL A 461 -5.11 26.30 1.78
CA VAL A 461 -3.76 26.69 1.35
C VAL A 461 -2.74 25.73 1.96
N PHE A 462 -1.75 25.29 1.19
CA PHE A 462 -0.71 24.39 1.67
C PHE A 462 0.69 24.78 1.18
N ALA A 463 1.72 24.28 1.85
CA ALA A 463 3.11 24.28 1.39
C ALA A 463 3.73 22.91 1.68
N MET A 464 4.74 22.55 0.90
CA MET A 464 5.63 21.42 1.21
C MET A 464 6.84 21.95 1.99
N THR A 465 7.38 21.15 2.90
CA THR A 465 8.67 21.45 3.53
C THR A 465 9.82 21.19 2.54
N ASP A 466 10.85 22.02 2.62
CA ASP A 466 12.09 21.85 1.86
C ASP A 466 13.04 20.82 2.51
N HIS A 467 14.25 20.67 1.94
CA HIS A 467 15.28 19.76 2.45
C HIS A 467 15.74 20.06 3.89
N ASP A 468 15.43 21.25 4.41
CA ASP A 468 15.73 21.67 5.78
C ASP A 468 14.46 21.58 6.67
N GLY A 469 13.43 20.85 6.23
CA GLY A 469 12.15 20.72 6.94
C GLY A 469 11.41 22.04 7.10
N SER A 470 11.83 23.09 6.39
CA SER A 470 11.30 24.44 6.52
C SER A 470 10.13 24.65 5.56
N PHE A 471 9.11 25.37 6.00
CA PHE A 471 7.98 25.74 5.15
C PHE A 471 7.65 27.21 5.30
N ARG A 472 7.02 27.77 4.26
CA ARG A 472 6.45 29.11 4.29
C ARG A 472 5.18 29.19 3.47
N ILE A 473 4.09 29.58 4.13
CA ILE A 473 2.81 29.90 3.53
C ILE A 473 2.62 31.41 3.66
N ASN A 474 2.76 32.13 2.57
CA ASN A 474 2.48 33.57 2.55
C ASN A 474 0.99 33.82 2.31
N ASN A 475 0.55 35.04 2.64
CA ASN A 475 -0.83 35.46 2.49
C ASN A 475 -1.76 34.46 3.21
N VAL A 476 -1.56 34.26 4.50
CA VAL A 476 -2.51 33.56 5.35
C VAL A 476 -3.54 34.59 5.81
N ARG A 477 -4.83 34.25 5.71
CA ARG A 477 -5.92 35.16 6.09
C ARG A 477 -5.79 35.52 7.57
N ALA A 478 -6.06 36.78 7.91
CA ALA A 478 -6.16 37.26 9.28
C ALA A 478 -7.47 36.80 9.95
N ALA A 479 -7.55 35.50 10.21
CA ALA A 479 -8.63 34.81 10.90
C ALA A 479 -8.05 33.63 11.68
N ASP A 480 -8.83 33.06 12.59
CA ASP A 480 -8.45 31.82 13.26
C ASP A 480 -8.42 30.67 12.26
N PHE A 481 -7.34 29.88 12.27
CA PHE A 481 -7.16 28.69 11.44
C PHE A 481 -6.48 27.57 12.23
N SER A 482 -6.55 26.36 11.69
CA SER A 482 -5.70 25.25 12.13
C SER A 482 -4.70 24.90 11.04
N VAL A 483 -3.55 24.36 11.44
CA VAL A 483 -2.56 23.77 10.55
C VAL A 483 -2.56 22.27 10.75
N THR A 484 -2.59 21.53 9.65
CA THR A 484 -2.39 20.08 9.62
C THR A 484 -1.09 19.81 8.88
N VAL A 485 -0.17 19.09 9.51
CA VAL A 485 1.07 18.61 8.88
C VAL A 485 0.98 17.12 8.69
N SER A 486 1.19 16.66 7.46
CA SER A 486 1.13 15.25 7.08
C SER A 486 2.40 14.85 6.33
N ALA A 487 3.00 13.71 6.66
CA ALA A 487 4.15 13.13 5.95
C ALA A 487 4.04 11.59 5.94
N SER A 488 4.61 10.93 4.92
CA SER A 488 4.59 9.47 4.84
C SER A 488 5.42 8.85 5.98
N GLY A 489 4.87 7.86 6.68
CA GLY A 489 5.46 7.26 7.90
C GLY A 489 5.15 8.00 9.20
N TYR A 490 4.36 9.08 9.15
CA TYR A 490 4.01 9.91 10.30
C TYR A 490 2.49 10.09 10.41
N ALA A 491 2.00 10.19 11.65
CA ALA A 491 0.63 10.61 11.87
C ALA A 491 0.51 12.14 11.81
N ASP A 492 -0.62 12.62 11.28
CA ASP A 492 -0.88 14.05 11.12
C ASP A 492 -0.73 14.83 12.43
N ALA A 493 0.08 15.88 12.41
CA ALA A 493 0.16 16.85 13.50
C ALA A 493 -0.83 17.99 13.25
N ILE A 494 -1.79 18.18 14.16
CA ILE A 494 -2.77 19.28 14.08
C ILE A 494 -2.42 20.35 15.11
N VAL A 495 -2.18 21.56 14.64
CA VAL A 495 -1.97 22.76 15.46
C VAL A 495 -3.22 23.65 15.35
N PRO A 496 -4.14 23.59 16.32
CA PRO A 496 -5.37 24.39 16.28
C PRO A 496 -5.14 25.82 16.77
N ASP A 497 -6.15 26.67 16.54
CA ASP A 497 -6.29 28.00 17.13
C ASP A 497 -5.11 28.95 16.83
N LEU A 498 -4.54 28.84 15.63
CA LEU A 498 -3.53 29.76 15.14
C LEU A 498 -4.20 31.01 14.55
N HIS A 499 -3.57 32.15 14.74
CA HIS A 499 -3.99 33.43 14.18
C HIS A 499 -2.75 34.20 13.76
N VAL A 500 -2.79 34.78 12.55
CA VAL A 500 -1.74 35.66 12.06
C VAL A 500 -2.36 36.99 11.65
N ASP A 501 -1.84 38.09 12.18
CA ASP A 501 -2.28 39.42 11.81
C ASP A 501 -1.74 39.81 10.42
N GLN A 502 -2.40 40.79 9.79
CA GLN A 502 -1.94 41.33 8.51
C GLN A 502 -0.50 41.85 8.62
N ASP A 503 0.31 41.57 7.59
CA ASP A 503 1.72 41.98 7.51
C ASP A 503 2.64 41.41 8.62
N GLU A 504 2.16 40.45 9.42
CA GLU A 504 2.98 39.73 10.40
C GLU A 504 3.37 38.34 9.92
N VAL A 505 4.52 37.83 10.41
CA VAL A 505 4.94 36.44 10.20
C VAL A 505 4.75 35.69 11.51
N LEU A 506 3.89 34.68 11.51
CA LEU A 506 3.78 33.71 12.58
C LEU A 506 4.79 32.58 12.33
N GLU A 507 5.82 32.49 13.17
CA GLU A 507 6.77 31.39 13.17
C GLU A 507 6.30 30.28 14.11
N ILE A 508 6.21 29.05 13.61
CA ILE A 508 5.84 27.87 14.40
C ILE A 508 6.85 26.73 14.23
N GLU A 509 7.03 25.97 15.30
CA GLU A 509 7.83 24.75 15.34
C GLU A 509 6.85 23.59 15.50
N ILE A 510 6.89 22.63 14.57
CA ILE A 510 5.94 21.52 14.54
C ILE A 510 6.70 20.22 14.71
N LEU A 511 6.42 19.54 15.82
CA LEU A 511 6.99 18.24 16.12
C LEU A 511 6.17 17.13 15.44
N LEU A 512 6.81 16.40 14.54
CA LEU A 512 6.26 15.28 13.80
C LEU A 512 7.14 14.03 14.05
N ASN A 513 6.74 13.24 15.04
CA ASN A 513 7.52 12.07 15.49
C ASN A 513 7.10 10.81 14.73
N PRO A 514 8.07 9.96 14.34
CA PRO A 514 7.78 8.68 13.73
C PRO A 514 6.97 7.81 14.72
N LEU A 515 6.17 6.93 14.15
CA LEU A 515 5.45 5.93 14.90
C LEU A 515 6.42 4.78 15.22
N GLU A 516 6.78 4.61 16.51
CA GLU A 516 7.69 3.54 16.97
C GLU A 516 6.98 2.53 17.87
N PHE A 517 7.27 1.25 17.68
CA PHE A 517 6.81 0.15 18.52
C PHE A 517 7.95 -0.42 19.37
N THR A 518 7.89 -0.24 20.69
CA THR A 518 8.92 -0.81 21.59
C THR A 518 8.39 -2.04 22.34
N PRO A 519 8.78 -3.28 21.97
CA PRO A 519 8.45 -4.48 22.74
C PRO A 519 9.40 -4.65 23.93
N LEU A 520 8.84 -4.65 25.14
CA LEU A 520 9.58 -5.02 26.36
C LEU A 520 9.31 -6.49 26.70
N LEU A 521 10.21 -7.39 26.31
CA LEU A 521 10.19 -8.81 26.72
C LEU A 521 11.07 -9.05 27.95
N ASP A 522 10.58 -9.95 28.82
CA ASP A 522 11.41 -10.61 29.84
C ASP A 522 12.28 -11.66 29.12
N ARG A 523 13.58 -11.38 28.94
CA ARG A 523 14.47 -12.19 28.09
C ARG A 523 15.05 -13.41 28.82
N ASP A 524 14.21 -14.38 29.12
CA ASP A 524 14.65 -15.72 29.54
C ASP A 524 14.25 -16.78 28.50
N VAL A 525 15.10 -17.79 28.29
CA VAL A 525 14.77 -18.98 27.47
C VAL A 525 13.60 -19.70 28.12
N LEU A 526 12.57 -20.05 27.34
CA LEU A 526 11.30 -20.52 27.86
C LEU A 526 11.22 -22.05 27.83
N GLU A 527 11.43 -22.69 28.98
CA GLU A 527 11.20 -24.13 29.17
C GLU A 527 9.72 -24.38 29.50
N VAL A 528 9.05 -25.23 28.71
CA VAL A 528 7.65 -25.65 28.92
C VAL A 528 7.58 -27.18 28.94
N ASP A 529 6.86 -27.75 29.91
CA ASP A 529 6.65 -29.19 29.97
C ASP A 529 5.56 -29.60 28.96
N GLU A 530 5.62 -30.85 28.45
CA GLU A 530 4.69 -31.38 27.43
C GLU A 530 3.19 -31.21 27.76
N ASP A 531 2.83 -31.18 29.06
CA ASP A 531 1.45 -31.09 29.55
C ASP A 531 1.09 -29.71 30.15
N ASP A 532 1.98 -28.70 30.08
CA ASP A 532 1.77 -27.41 30.73
C ASP A 532 1.60 -26.26 29.73
N SER A 533 0.94 -25.18 30.16
CA SER A 533 0.80 -23.95 29.37
C SER A 533 1.42 -22.78 30.11
N ARG A 534 2.16 -21.91 29.42
CA ARG A 534 2.78 -20.74 30.03
C ARG A 534 2.32 -19.44 29.39
N VAL A 535 2.03 -18.45 30.23
CA VAL A 535 1.60 -17.11 29.82
C VAL A 535 2.75 -16.12 29.96
N PHE A 536 3.19 -15.57 28.83
CA PHE A 536 4.16 -14.49 28.73
C PHE A 536 3.46 -13.17 28.53
N ARG A 537 4.12 -12.10 28.97
CA ARG A 537 3.63 -10.74 28.84
C ARG A 537 4.73 -9.88 28.27
N PHE A 538 4.46 -9.21 27.15
CA PHE A 538 5.27 -8.07 26.74
C PHE A 538 4.42 -6.81 26.78
N ILE A 539 5.11 -5.68 26.93
CA ILE A 539 4.49 -4.37 26.88
C ILE A 539 4.90 -3.71 25.59
N ALA A 540 3.92 -3.31 24.79
CA ALA A 540 4.11 -2.45 23.64
C ALA A 540 3.99 -0.99 24.08
N GLY A 541 5.01 -0.18 23.78
CA GLY A 541 5.06 1.25 24.11
C GLY A 541 5.13 2.14 22.88
N ARG A 542 4.54 3.33 23.00
CA ARG A 542 4.54 4.37 21.99
C ARG A 542 5.14 5.68 22.51
N ASN A 543 6.13 6.23 21.80
CA ASN A 543 6.49 7.64 21.84
C ASN A 543 5.87 8.37 20.63
N GLY A 544 5.53 9.66 20.74
CA GLY A 544 5.05 10.50 19.62
C GLY A 544 3.57 10.95 19.69
N ASN A 545 3.02 11.46 18.59
CA ASN A 545 1.75 12.25 18.59
C ASN A 545 0.51 11.58 17.92
N GLY A 546 0.68 10.56 17.08
CA GLY A 546 -0.38 9.78 16.40
C GLY A 546 -1.02 8.61 17.16
N VAL A 547 -1.79 7.78 16.45
CA VAL A 547 -2.31 6.51 16.99
C VAL A 547 -1.49 5.39 16.38
N LEU A 548 -0.95 4.47 17.19
CA LEU A 548 -0.25 3.28 16.68
C LEU A 548 -1.22 2.11 16.66
N GLU A 549 -1.62 1.69 15.46
CA GLU A 549 -2.42 0.49 15.26
C GLU A 549 -1.48 -0.67 14.97
N TRP A 550 -1.69 -1.78 15.67
CA TRP A 550 -0.84 -2.96 15.55
C TRP A 550 -1.68 -4.22 15.50
N ASN A 551 -1.23 -5.19 14.72
CA ASN A 551 -1.69 -6.56 14.76
C ASN A 551 -0.51 -7.50 14.97
N LEU A 552 -0.81 -8.72 15.37
CA LEU A 552 0.17 -9.72 15.72
C LEU A 552 -0.10 -10.97 14.88
N SER A 553 0.88 -11.30 14.06
CA SER A 553 0.98 -12.60 13.42
C SER A 553 2.21 -13.33 13.95
N HIS A 554 2.41 -14.56 13.50
CA HIS A 554 3.56 -15.35 13.87
C HIS A 554 3.93 -16.29 12.73
N ARG A 555 5.19 -16.67 12.67
CA ARG A 555 5.76 -17.60 11.70
C ARG A 555 6.82 -18.47 12.36
N LEU A 556 7.33 -19.44 11.62
CA LEU A 556 8.45 -20.27 12.08
C LEU A 556 9.70 -19.40 12.33
N GLY A 557 10.57 -19.85 13.22
CA GLY A 557 11.87 -19.20 13.46
C GLY A 557 12.99 -19.83 12.65
N GLY A 558 14.16 -19.19 12.68
CA GLY A 558 15.39 -19.75 12.12
C GLY A 558 15.36 -19.84 10.58
N GLU A 559 15.92 -20.93 10.03
CA GLU A 559 16.02 -21.13 8.57
C GLU A 559 14.66 -21.35 7.88
N ALA A 560 13.61 -21.72 8.63
CA ALA A 560 12.26 -21.89 8.13
C ALA A 560 11.39 -20.61 8.24
N GLY A 561 11.93 -19.53 8.82
CA GLY A 561 11.20 -18.29 9.12
C GLY A 561 10.96 -17.38 7.92
N VAL A 562 10.30 -17.92 6.90
CA VAL A 562 9.82 -17.20 5.72
C VAL A 562 8.30 -17.31 5.66
N ASP A 563 7.66 -16.49 4.84
CA ASP A 563 6.20 -16.58 4.66
C ASP A 563 5.84 -17.77 3.75
N ASN A 564 4.57 -18.19 3.75
CA ASN A 564 4.13 -19.29 2.89
C ASN A 564 4.36 -18.93 1.40
N TRP A 565 4.81 -19.92 0.65
CA TRP A 565 5.29 -19.86 -0.74
C TRP A 565 6.53 -18.99 -0.98
N GLU A 566 7.16 -18.48 0.07
CA GLU A 566 8.52 -17.95 -0.04
C GLU A 566 9.56 -19.06 -0.01
N ARG A 567 10.66 -18.81 -0.73
CA ARG A 567 11.78 -19.76 -0.81
C ARG A 567 12.60 -19.70 0.47
N SER A 568 12.52 -20.76 1.27
CA SER A 568 13.28 -20.90 2.52
C SER A 568 14.75 -21.29 2.27
N ARG A 569 15.01 -22.20 1.32
CA ARG A 569 16.36 -22.76 1.13
C ARG A 569 16.66 -23.14 -0.33
N ILE A 570 17.94 -23.13 -0.67
CA ILE A 570 18.48 -23.55 -1.97
C ILE A 570 19.58 -24.59 -1.73
N PHE A 571 19.49 -25.72 -2.42
CA PHE A 571 20.52 -26.76 -2.44
C PHE A 571 21.18 -26.83 -3.82
N PRO A 572 22.44 -26.38 -3.98
CA PRO A 572 23.16 -26.42 -5.25
C PRO A 572 23.74 -27.81 -5.55
N VAL A 573 22.86 -28.80 -5.73
CA VAL A 573 23.21 -30.22 -5.90
C VAL A 573 23.97 -30.53 -7.19
N GLY A 574 23.91 -29.67 -8.22
CA GLY A 574 24.53 -29.90 -9.52
C GLY A 574 26.06 -30.05 -9.49
N GLN A 575 26.76 -29.29 -8.64
CA GLN A 575 28.22 -29.46 -8.48
C GLN A 575 28.57 -30.78 -7.79
N GLN A 576 27.78 -31.17 -6.79
CA GLN A 576 27.99 -32.40 -6.01
C GLN A 576 27.58 -33.64 -6.82
N ALA A 577 26.64 -33.47 -7.76
CA ALA A 577 26.25 -34.47 -8.73
C ALA A 577 27.28 -34.67 -9.85
N GLN A 578 28.44 -34.01 -9.86
CA GLN A 578 29.49 -34.20 -10.88
C GLN A 578 29.05 -33.82 -12.31
N ASN A 579 28.28 -32.74 -12.46
CA ASN A 579 27.74 -32.23 -13.74
C ASN A 579 26.71 -33.14 -14.42
N SER A 580 25.95 -33.93 -13.65
CA SER A 580 24.70 -34.52 -14.15
C SER A 580 23.65 -33.44 -14.38
N ILE A 581 22.74 -33.70 -15.32
CA ILE A 581 21.47 -32.95 -15.39
C ILE A 581 20.52 -33.56 -14.36
N ILE A 582 19.99 -32.73 -13.47
CA ILE A 582 19.05 -33.14 -12.42
C ILE A 582 17.63 -32.85 -12.88
N GLU A 583 16.76 -33.85 -12.79
CA GLU A 583 15.40 -33.77 -13.35
C GLU A 583 14.32 -33.88 -12.27
N ALA A 584 14.54 -34.65 -11.20
CA ALA A 584 13.53 -34.96 -10.19
C ALA A 584 14.11 -34.93 -8.77
N VAL A 585 13.27 -34.61 -7.80
CA VAL A 585 13.59 -34.65 -6.36
C VAL A 585 12.49 -35.35 -5.59
N ALA A 586 12.85 -36.12 -4.56
CA ALA A 586 11.97 -36.51 -3.48
C ALA A 586 12.71 -36.37 -2.15
N PHE A 587 12.00 -36.08 -1.06
CA PHE A 587 12.56 -36.08 0.28
C PHE A 587 11.82 -37.09 1.13
N VAL A 588 12.50 -38.19 1.46
CA VAL A 588 11.91 -39.31 2.22
C VAL A 588 12.95 -39.82 3.22
N ASN A 589 12.50 -40.12 4.44
CA ASN A 589 13.35 -40.62 5.53
C ASN A 589 14.61 -39.73 5.78
N ASP A 590 14.43 -38.42 5.84
CA ASP A 590 15.48 -37.40 6.04
C ASP A 590 16.55 -37.31 4.93
N MET A 591 16.25 -37.86 3.75
CA MET A 591 17.19 -37.93 2.63
C MET A 591 16.56 -37.40 1.34
N PHE A 592 17.33 -36.63 0.57
CA PHE A 592 16.98 -36.26 -0.80
C PHE A 592 17.34 -37.39 -1.75
N TYR A 593 16.38 -37.80 -2.57
CA TYR A 593 16.57 -38.68 -3.71
C TYR A 593 16.44 -37.86 -4.98
N VAL A 594 17.50 -37.86 -5.78
CA VAL A 594 17.65 -36.94 -6.90
C VAL A 594 17.94 -37.75 -8.16
N SER A 595 17.10 -37.59 -9.18
CA SER A 595 17.34 -38.21 -10.48
C SER A 595 18.43 -37.42 -11.20
N ALA A 596 19.47 -38.11 -11.66
CA ALA A 596 20.64 -37.53 -12.28
C ALA A 596 20.97 -38.24 -13.60
N ASN A 597 20.91 -37.49 -14.71
CA ASN A 597 21.37 -37.94 -16.01
C ASN A 597 22.87 -37.69 -16.14
N ASP A 598 23.67 -38.75 -15.98
CA ASP A 598 25.13 -38.63 -15.95
C ASP A 598 25.73 -38.50 -17.35
N PRO A 599 26.78 -37.68 -17.54
CA PRO A 599 27.47 -37.53 -18.83
C PRO A 599 28.10 -38.81 -19.39
N ASP A 600 28.25 -39.85 -18.55
CA ASP A 600 28.74 -41.17 -18.97
C ASP A 600 27.66 -42.06 -19.62
N GLY A 601 26.41 -41.57 -19.66
CA GLY A 601 25.26 -42.23 -20.27
C GLY A 601 24.59 -43.26 -19.38
N LEU A 602 24.86 -43.25 -18.07
CA LEU A 602 24.20 -44.09 -17.08
C LEU A 602 23.37 -43.22 -16.12
N ASP A 603 22.06 -43.18 -16.29
CA ASP A 603 21.18 -42.45 -15.37
C ASP A 603 21.21 -43.08 -13.98
N ARG A 604 21.36 -42.25 -12.94
CA ARG A 604 21.43 -42.68 -11.53
C ARG A 604 20.44 -41.94 -10.66
N ILE A 605 20.10 -42.54 -9.54
CA ILE A 605 19.46 -41.83 -8.41
C ILE A 605 20.55 -41.57 -7.39
N LYS A 606 20.79 -40.30 -7.09
CA LYS A 606 21.79 -39.84 -6.13
C LYS A 606 21.08 -39.42 -4.85
N VAL A 607 21.63 -39.84 -3.72
CA VAL A 607 21.05 -39.65 -2.41
C VAL A 607 21.90 -38.67 -1.60
N PHE A 608 21.27 -37.62 -1.07
CA PHE A 608 21.92 -36.59 -0.27
C PHE A 608 21.25 -36.47 1.10
N ASN A 609 22.01 -36.12 2.14
CA ASN A 609 21.42 -35.78 3.44
C ASN A 609 20.78 -34.38 3.41
N GLN A 610 20.15 -33.98 4.51
CA GLN A 610 19.49 -32.69 4.65
C GLN A 610 20.43 -31.48 4.53
N GLU A 611 21.74 -31.66 4.73
CA GLU A 611 22.75 -30.64 4.47
C GLU A 611 23.16 -30.53 2.99
N GLY A 612 22.65 -31.41 2.14
CA GLY A 612 23.01 -31.50 0.72
C GLY A 612 24.32 -32.24 0.47
N GLU A 613 24.84 -32.99 1.44
CA GLU A 613 26.03 -33.80 1.27
C GLU A 613 25.69 -35.16 0.63
N PHE A 614 26.51 -35.59 -0.33
CA PHE A 614 26.32 -36.87 -1.01
C PHE A 614 26.51 -38.06 -0.06
N VAL A 615 25.56 -39.01 -0.09
CA VAL A 615 25.57 -40.21 0.78
C VAL A 615 25.72 -41.49 -0.02
N SER A 616 24.93 -41.69 -1.08
CA SER A 616 24.98 -42.89 -1.91
C SER A 616 24.41 -42.64 -3.31
N GLU A 617 24.60 -43.60 -4.23
CA GLU A 617 23.95 -43.59 -5.54
C GLU A 617 23.60 -45.02 -5.97
N PHE A 618 22.59 -45.16 -6.83
CA PHE A 618 22.21 -46.42 -7.47
C PHE A 618 21.72 -46.20 -8.90
N ASP A 619 21.85 -47.22 -9.75
CA ASP A 619 21.50 -47.15 -11.17
C ASP A 619 19.98 -47.06 -11.37
N GLN A 620 19.52 -46.24 -12.32
CA GLN A 620 18.15 -46.29 -12.81
C GLN A 620 17.97 -47.53 -13.69
N VAL A 621 17.21 -48.52 -13.20
CA VAL A 621 17.16 -49.84 -13.84
C VAL A 621 16.08 -49.85 -14.93
N GLY A 622 16.52 -49.89 -16.18
CA GLY A 622 15.66 -50.07 -17.35
C GLY A 622 15.55 -48.79 -18.17
N ASN A 623 16.52 -48.58 -19.06
CA ASN A 623 16.67 -47.41 -19.94
C ASN A 623 15.33 -46.79 -20.39
N ALA A 624 14.94 -45.68 -19.76
CA ALA A 624 14.23 -44.61 -20.45
C ALA A 624 15.29 -43.78 -21.20
N ASP A 625 14.98 -43.22 -22.37
CA ASP A 625 15.93 -42.38 -23.11
C ASP A 625 16.16 -41.01 -22.41
N ALA A 626 15.25 -40.61 -21.50
CA ALA A 626 15.31 -39.35 -20.74
C ALA A 626 15.56 -39.51 -19.21
N GLY A 627 15.68 -40.74 -18.69
CA GLY A 627 15.77 -40.99 -17.24
C GLY A 627 14.45 -40.71 -16.49
N ILE A 628 14.50 -40.74 -15.16
CA ILE A 628 13.37 -40.38 -14.28
C ILE A 628 13.21 -38.86 -14.22
N THR A 629 12.01 -38.37 -14.54
CA THR A 629 11.71 -36.93 -14.64
C THR A 629 10.92 -36.37 -13.45
N ASP A 630 10.32 -37.23 -12.63
CA ASP A 630 9.57 -36.86 -11.44
C ASP A 630 9.47 -38.04 -10.47
N PHE A 631 9.27 -37.75 -9.18
CA PHE A 631 9.15 -38.78 -8.14
C PHE A 631 7.83 -38.66 -7.35
N ALA A 632 7.33 -39.80 -6.88
CA ALA A 632 6.25 -39.90 -5.93
C ALA A 632 6.60 -40.90 -4.81
N TRP A 633 6.00 -40.74 -3.64
CA TRP A 633 6.20 -41.61 -2.49
C TRP A 633 4.85 -42.09 -1.96
N ASP A 634 4.71 -43.39 -1.75
CA ASP A 634 3.46 -43.98 -1.23
C ASP A 634 3.49 -44.30 0.27
N GLY A 635 4.60 -44.00 0.95
CA GLY A 635 4.86 -44.40 2.33
C GLY A 635 5.85 -45.57 2.49
N GLU A 636 6.06 -46.36 1.44
CA GLU A 636 6.95 -47.54 1.46
C GLU A 636 7.91 -47.62 0.25
N VAL A 637 7.48 -47.14 -0.91
CA VAL A 637 8.15 -47.28 -2.21
C VAL A 637 8.34 -45.92 -2.88
N LEU A 638 9.56 -45.68 -3.37
CA LEU A 638 9.91 -44.49 -4.15
C LEU A 638 9.61 -44.75 -5.62
N TRP A 639 8.58 -44.09 -6.13
CA TRP A 639 8.09 -44.23 -7.48
C TRP A 639 8.68 -43.16 -8.39
N GLY A 640 9.21 -43.55 -9.55
CA GLY A 640 9.74 -42.63 -10.56
C GLY A 640 8.99 -42.76 -11.88
N SER A 641 8.74 -41.62 -12.53
CA SER A 641 8.32 -41.52 -13.93
C SER A 641 9.45 -42.03 -14.84
N GLY A 642 9.15 -42.54 -16.03
CA GLY A 642 10.14 -43.08 -16.96
C GLY A 642 9.53 -43.43 -18.31
N GLU A 643 9.13 -42.40 -19.05
CA GLU A 643 8.47 -42.47 -20.37
C GLU A 643 7.22 -43.37 -20.40
N ARG A 644 7.36 -44.64 -20.80
CA ARG A 644 6.25 -45.60 -20.92
C ARG A 644 6.10 -46.48 -19.69
N ARG A 645 6.97 -46.31 -18.70
CA ARG A 645 7.06 -47.15 -17.51
C ARG A 645 7.07 -46.30 -16.25
N ILE A 646 6.56 -46.87 -15.17
CA ILE A 646 6.71 -46.36 -13.81
C ILE A 646 7.54 -47.37 -13.02
N PHE A 647 8.52 -46.89 -12.26
CA PHE A 647 9.48 -47.70 -11.52
C PHE A 647 9.31 -47.47 -10.02
N GLY A 648 9.28 -48.53 -9.22
CA GLY A 648 9.21 -48.46 -7.76
C GLY A 648 10.47 -49.03 -7.13
N TYR A 649 11.19 -48.20 -6.39
CA TYR A 649 12.45 -48.52 -5.72
C TYR A 649 12.28 -48.57 -4.20
N SER A 650 13.08 -49.41 -3.53
CA SER A 650 13.28 -49.30 -2.09
C SER A 650 14.13 -48.07 -1.77
N ALA A 651 14.14 -47.65 -0.50
CA ALA A 651 15.01 -46.56 -0.02
C ALA A 651 16.51 -46.86 -0.25
N GLU A 652 16.89 -48.13 -0.32
CA GLU A 652 18.25 -48.61 -0.60
C GLU A 652 18.55 -48.79 -2.10
N GLY A 653 17.58 -48.50 -2.98
CA GLY A 653 17.74 -48.54 -4.43
C GLY A 653 17.48 -49.90 -5.09
N GLU A 654 16.87 -50.85 -4.38
CA GLU A 654 16.43 -52.11 -5.00
C GLU A 654 15.15 -51.89 -5.81
N LEU A 655 15.11 -52.30 -7.09
CA LEU A 655 13.88 -52.26 -7.89
C LEU A 655 12.87 -53.27 -7.34
N ILE A 656 11.82 -52.77 -6.70
CA ILE A 656 10.74 -53.57 -6.09
C ILE A 656 9.73 -53.97 -7.16
N ARG A 657 9.27 -53.00 -7.95
CA ARG A 657 8.20 -53.19 -8.95
C ARG A 657 8.39 -52.24 -10.13
N SER A 658 7.88 -52.63 -11.29
CA SER A 658 7.72 -51.73 -12.43
C SER A 658 6.56 -52.19 -13.30
N PHE A 659 5.86 -51.27 -13.94
CA PHE A 659 4.80 -51.60 -14.89
C PHE A 659 4.80 -50.61 -16.06
N ASP A 660 4.44 -51.13 -17.25
CA ASP A 660 4.18 -50.29 -18.42
C ASP A 660 2.73 -49.80 -18.32
N GLY A 661 2.50 -48.50 -18.45
CA GLY A 661 1.15 -47.96 -18.51
C GLY A 661 0.70 -47.63 -19.93
N PRO A 662 -0.54 -47.14 -20.07
CA PRO A 662 -1.13 -46.77 -21.36
C PRO A 662 -0.70 -45.37 -21.85
N PHE A 663 0.32 -44.77 -21.24
CA PHE A 663 0.88 -43.47 -21.60
C PHE A 663 1.96 -43.59 -22.70
N GLU A 664 2.12 -42.54 -23.51
CA GLU A 664 3.21 -42.44 -24.49
C GLU A 664 4.49 -41.89 -23.85
N ILE A 665 4.39 -40.82 -23.07
CA ILE A 665 5.46 -40.25 -22.25
C ILE A 665 4.82 -39.73 -20.95
N ASN A 666 5.09 -40.38 -19.82
CA ASN A 666 4.81 -39.84 -18.50
C ASN A 666 5.94 -38.89 -18.10
N HIS A 667 5.61 -37.61 -17.92
CA HIS A 667 6.57 -36.57 -17.55
C HIS A 667 6.57 -36.29 -16.06
N ALA A 668 5.42 -36.45 -15.42
CA ALA A 668 5.23 -36.13 -14.01
C ALA A 668 4.34 -37.18 -13.33
N ILE A 669 4.56 -37.40 -12.04
CA ILE A 669 3.80 -38.40 -11.28
C ILE A 669 3.56 -37.92 -9.84
N ALA A 670 2.34 -38.11 -9.34
CA ALA A 670 2.02 -37.87 -7.93
C ALA A 670 1.22 -39.03 -7.35
N TRP A 671 1.51 -39.39 -6.10
CA TRP A 671 0.76 -40.42 -5.38
C TRP A 671 -0.45 -39.79 -4.67
N ASP A 672 -1.65 -40.15 -5.11
CA ASP A 672 -2.91 -39.79 -4.48
C ASP A 672 -3.20 -40.78 -3.35
N SER A 673 -2.79 -40.41 -2.12
CA SER A 673 -2.96 -41.27 -0.94
C SER A 673 -4.43 -41.47 -0.55
N ASP A 674 -5.32 -40.54 -0.90
CA ASP A 674 -6.77 -40.65 -0.66
C ASP A 674 -7.40 -41.79 -1.48
N ARG A 675 -6.86 -42.05 -2.69
CA ARG A 675 -7.36 -43.07 -3.63
C ARG A 675 -6.47 -44.29 -3.75
N GLY A 676 -5.23 -44.23 -3.26
CA GLY A 676 -4.24 -45.30 -3.41
C GLY A 676 -3.83 -45.52 -4.87
N ALA A 677 -3.62 -44.43 -5.61
CA ALA A 677 -3.35 -44.45 -7.05
C ALA A 677 -2.41 -43.31 -7.47
N PHE A 678 -1.87 -43.37 -8.69
CA PHE A 678 -1.02 -42.33 -9.24
C PHE A 678 -1.79 -41.42 -10.18
N TRP A 679 -1.59 -40.11 -10.03
CA TRP A 679 -1.83 -39.16 -11.11
C TRP A 679 -0.60 -39.10 -12.00
N VAL A 680 -0.81 -39.21 -13.31
CA VAL A 680 0.24 -39.21 -14.32
C VAL A 680 0.04 -38.02 -15.25
N GLY A 681 1.01 -37.11 -15.24
CA GLY A 681 1.08 -35.93 -16.09
C GLY A 681 1.80 -36.23 -17.40
N MET A 682 1.18 -35.80 -18.50
CA MET A 682 1.72 -35.89 -19.85
C MET A 682 1.75 -34.50 -20.48
N ASN A 683 2.61 -34.29 -21.48
CA ASN A 683 2.79 -32.98 -22.08
C ASN A 683 1.51 -32.51 -22.81
N ARG A 684 0.82 -31.52 -22.25
CA ARG A 684 -0.41 -30.88 -22.77
C ARG A 684 -1.57 -31.84 -23.04
N GLU A 685 -1.54 -33.03 -22.44
CA GLU A 685 -2.60 -34.02 -22.50
C GLU A 685 -3.30 -34.11 -21.14
N ASP A 686 -4.51 -34.67 -21.12
CA ASP A 686 -5.26 -34.92 -19.90
C ASP A 686 -4.48 -35.84 -18.94
N PHE A 687 -4.61 -35.57 -17.64
CA PHE A 687 -4.00 -36.40 -16.60
C PHE A 687 -4.70 -37.75 -16.55
N ILE A 688 -3.93 -38.83 -16.37
CA ILE A 688 -4.48 -40.17 -16.22
C ILE A 688 -4.25 -40.64 -14.79
N GLN A 689 -5.27 -41.25 -14.19
CA GLN A 689 -5.14 -41.94 -12.92
C GLN A 689 -4.93 -43.43 -13.13
N VAL A 690 -3.85 -43.98 -12.58
CA VAL A 690 -3.52 -45.42 -12.66
C VAL A 690 -3.34 -46.02 -11.28
N ASP A 691 -3.79 -47.24 -11.07
CA ASP A 691 -3.53 -47.98 -9.83
C ASP A 691 -2.08 -48.52 -9.77
N SER A 692 -1.73 -49.16 -8.65
CA SER A 692 -0.40 -49.76 -8.44
C SER A 692 -0.07 -50.94 -9.35
N GLU A 693 -1.05 -51.41 -10.13
CA GLU A 693 -0.93 -52.47 -11.13
C GLU A 693 -0.75 -51.92 -12.55
N GLY A 694 -0.96 -50.62 -12.75
CA GLY A 694 -0.89 -49.93 -14.04
C GLY A 694 -2.20 -49.89 -14.81
N GLU A 695 -3.33 -50.25 -14.19
CA GLU A 695 -4.65 -50.16 -14.82
C GLU A 695 -5.22 -48.75 -14.67
N ILE A 696 -5.86 -48.23 -15.74
CA ILE A 696 -6.52 -46.91 -15.70
C ILE A 696 -7.77 -47.00 -14.84
N ILE A 697 -7.86 -46.11 -13.86
CA ILE A 697 -9.02 -45.99 -12.99
C ILE A 697 -9.74 -44.63 -13.12
N GLY A 698 -9.14 -43.66 -13.82
CA GLY A 698 -9.74 -42.36 -14.08
C GLY A 698 -8.90 -41.47 -15.00
N ASP A 699 -9.46 -40.31 -15.33
CA ASP A 699 -8.84 -39.24 -16.10
C ASP A 699 -9.29 -37.88 -15.57
N LEU A 700 -8.47 -36.85 -15.77
CA LEU A 700 -8.76 -35.48 -15.34
C LEU A 700 -8.30 -34.49 -16.43
N HIS A 701 -9.19 -33.57 -16.80
CA HIS A 701 -8.93 -32.66 -17.91
C HIS A 701 -7.75 -31.72 -17.61
N ASN A 702 -6.79 -31.65 -18.54
CA ASN A 702 -5.70 -30.68 -18.50
C ASN A 702 -6.10 -29.43 -19.32
N PRO A 703 -6.23 -28.24 -18.70
CA PRO A 703 -6.59 -26.99 -19.39
C PRO A 703 -5.56 -26.49 -20.41
N GLY A 704 -4.44 -27.20 -20.57
CA GLY A 704 -3.35 -26.86 -21.50
C GLY A 704 -1.99 -26.66 -20.85
N PHE A 705 -1.80 -27.13 -19.62
CA PHE A 705 -0.52 -27.05 -18.90
C PHE A 705 0.54 -27.90 -19.57
N GLU A 706 1.73 -27.30 -19.72
CA GLU A 706 2.96 -28.00 -20.07
C GLU A 706 3.65 -28.44 -18.77
N VAL A 707 3.21 -29.59 -18.27
CA VAL A 707 3.53 -30.09 -16.93
C VAL A 707 4.99 -30.57 -16.86
N THR A 708 5.72 -30.06 -15.88
CA THR A 708 7.11 -30.45 -15.58
C THR A 708 7.24 -31.19 -14.26
N GLY A 709 6.28 -31.03 -13.34
CA GLY A 709 6.25 -31.74 -12.07
C GLY A 709 4.84 -31.83 -11.49
N LEU A 710 4.57 -32.90 -10.76
CA LEU A 710 3.32 -33.13 -10.04
C LEU A 710 3.59 -33.48 -8.59
N SER A 711 2.74 -33.00 -7.68
CA SER A 711 2.80 -33.39 -6.28
C SER A 711 1.40 -33.46 -5.69
N TYR A 712 1.20 -34.33 -4.71
CA TYR A 712 -0.08 -34.46 -4.00
C TYR A 712 0.12 -34.13 -2.54
N TRP A 713 -0.78 -33.32 -1.98
CA TRP A 713 -0.80 -33.01 -0.55
C TRP A 713 -2.13 -33.44 0.03
N ASP A 714 -2.11 -34.52 0.79
CA ASP A 714 -3.29 -35.14 1.37
C ASP A 714 -3.84 -34.37 2.57
N GLU A 715 -2.96 -33.71 3.32
CA GLU A 715 -3.30 -32.80 4.42
C GLU A 715 -3.55 -31.36 3.98
N ALA A 716 -3.68 -31.09 2.67
CA ALA A 716 -3.99 -29.74 2.19
C ALA A 716 -5.23 -29.14 2.91
N PRO A 717 -5.20 -27.85 3.27
CA PRO A 717 -6.27 -27.22 4.05
C PRO A 717 -7.59 -27.08 3.28
N ASP A 718 -7.56 -27.26 1.95
CA ASP A 718 -8.70 -27.15 1.05
C ASP A 718 -8.84 -28.39 0.14
N GLU A 719 -9.78 -28.34 -0.80
CA GLU A 719 -10.05 -29.45 -1.74
C GLU A 719 -9.07 -29.54 -2.93
N TYR A 720 -8.10 -28.63 -3.04
CA TYR A 720 -7.15 -28.56 -4.16
C TYR A 720 -5.83 -29.26 -3.80
N LYS A 721 -5.87 -30.60 -3.83
CA LYS A 721 -4.78 -31.44 -3.35
C LYS A 721 -3.69 -31.77 -4.38
N LEU A 722 -3.94 -31.54 -5.67
CA LEU A 722 -2.98 -31.85 -6.75
C LEU A 722 -2.24 -30.57 -7.18
N TYR A 723 -0.94 -30.51 -6.94
CA TYR A 723 -0.07 -29.39 -7.30
C TYR A 723 0.64 -29.66 -8.62
N ILE A 724 0.62 -28.67 -9.50
CA ILE A 724 1.07 -28.76 -10.89
C ILE A 724 2.11 -27.68 -11.13
N THR A 725 3.34 -28.12 -11.37
CA THR A 725 4.42 -27.26 -11.86
C THR A 725 4.39 -27.25 -13.38
N HIS A 726 4.34 -26.06 -13.96
CA HIS A 726 4.32 -25.88 -15.42
C HIS A 726 4.95 -24.56 -15.84
N HIS A 727 5.14 -24.39 -17.15
CA HIS A 727 5.66 -23.15 -17.72
C HIS A 727 4.77 -22.58 -18.81
N THR A 728 4.76 -21.25 -18.92
CA THR A 728 4.08 -20.51 -20.00
C THR A 728 5.03 -19.45 -20.56
N GLY A 729 5.70 -19.75 -21.67
CA GLY A 729 6.79 -18.91 -22.18
C GLY A 729 7.98 -18.89 -21.22
N GLU A 730 8.42 -17.70 -20.79
CA GLU A 730 9.51 -17.51 -19.83
C GLU A 730 9.05 -17.66 -18.36
N ASN A 731 7.74 -17.69 -18.10
CA ASN A 731 7.21 -17.77 -16.73
C ASN A 731 7.16 -19.21 -16.24
N ARG A 732 7.49 -19.43 -14.96
CA ARG A 732 7.34 -20.70 -14.25
C ARG A 732 6.27 -20.53 -13.17
N MET A 733 5.30 -21.44 -13.14
CA MET A 733 4.07 -21.29 -12.35
C MET A 733 3.75 -22.57 -11.59
N VAL A 734 3.14 -22.41 -10.42
CA VAL A 734 2.49 -23.51 -9.69
C VAL A 734 0.99 -23.25 -9.67
N HIS A 735 0.21 -24.28 -10.01
CA HIS A 735 -1.25 -24.29 -9.84
C HIS A 735 -1.61 -25.43 -8.90
N LYS A 736 -2.68 -25.25 -8.14
CA LYS A 736 -3.35 -26.33 -7.42
C LYS A 736 -4.64 -26.70 -8.14
N MET A 737 -4.96 -27.98 -8.16
CA MET A 737 -6.10 -28.54 -8.87
C MET A 737 -6.92 -29.43 -7.94
N ASN A 738 -8.24 -29.30 -8.02
CA ASN A 738 -9.15 -30.20 -7.35
C ASN A 738 -9.17 -31.54 -8.11
N PRO A 739 -8.75 -32.67 -7.50
CA PRO A 739 -8.63 -33.97 -8.17
C PRO A 739 -9.98 -34.63 -8.49
N VAL A 740 -11.10 -33.99 -8.11
CA VAL A 740 -12.47 -34.43 -8.42
C VAL A 740 -13.09 -33.59 -9.53
N SER A 741 -13.03 -32.26 -9.42
CA SER A 741 -13.69 -31.36 -10.39
C SER A 741 -12.79 -30.96 -11.57
N GLY A 742 -11.47 -30.93 -11.38
CA GLY A 742 -10.51 -30.39 -12.34
C GLY A 742 -10.39 -28.87 -12.31
N ASP A 743 -11.07 -28.19 -11.38
CA ASP A 743 -10.93 -26.75 -11.19
C ASP A 743 -9.52 -26.41 -10.72
N THR A 744 -8.99 -25.27 -11.16
CA THR A 744 -7.60 -24.87 -10.91
C THR A 744 -7.53 -23.48 -10.28
N VAL A 745 -6.54 -23.30 -9.42
CA VAL A 745 -6.22 -22.02 -8.77
C VAL A 745 -4.72 -21.76 -8.92
N ILE A 746 -4.36 -20.54 -9.32
CA ILE A 746 -2.96 -20.12 -9.38
C ILE A 746 -2.45 -20.01 -7.95
N VAL A 747 -1.31 -20.64 -7.65
CA VAL A 747 -0.67 -20.59 -6.33
C VAL A 747 0.36 -19.47 -6.31
N CYS A 748 1.37 -19.56 -7.17
CA CYS A 748 2.43 -18.56 -7.25
C CYS A 748 3.14 -18.62 -8.62
N SER A 749 3.89 -17.55 -8.93
CA SER A 749 4.96 -17.62 -9.92
C SER A 749 6.27 -17.97 -9.22
N ILE A 750 6.97 -18.99 -9.70
CA ILE A 750 8.30 -19.31 -9.18
C ILE A 750 9.32 -18.47 -9.95
N ALA A 751 9.81 -17.41 -9.30
CA ALA A 751 10.87 -16.59 -9.87
C ALA A 751 12.12 -17.44 -10.10
N THR A 752 12.74 -17.31 -11.27
CA THR A 752 14.03 -17.94 -11.63
C THR A 752 15.17 -16.90 -11.66
N PRO A 753 15.44 -16.13 -10.58
CA PRO A 753 16.45 -15.07 -10.62
C PRO A 753 17.87 -15.58 -10.89
N LEU A 754 18.11 -16.89 -10.70
CA LEU A 754 19.36 -17.57 -11.01
C LEU A 754 19.33 -18.30 -12.38
N GLY A 755 18.26 -18.15 -13.16
CA GLY A 755 17.96 -18.90 -14.37
C GLY A 755 17.60 -20.37 -14.10
N GLY A 756 17.37 -21.12 -15.19
CA GLY A 756 17.10 -22.55 -15.17
C GLY A 756 15.66 -22.93 -15.51
N GLU A 757 15.49 -24.12 -16.07
CA GLU A 757 14.20 -24.73 -16.39
C GLU A 757 13.69 -25.52 -15.17
N CYS A 758 12.38 -25.47 -14.91
CA CYS A 758 11.79 -26.21 -13.79
C CYS A 758 11.59 -27.68 -14.19
N GLY A 759 12.04 -28.59 -13.32
CA GLY A 759 11.82 -30.03 -13.45
C GLY A 759 10.72 -30.53 -12.51
N GLY A 760 10.90 -31.78 -12.07
CA GLY A 760 10.02 -32.47 -11.13
C GLY A 760 9.86 -31.75 -9.80
N SER A 761 8.75 -32.03 -9.13
CA SER A 761 8.36 -31.37 -7.89
C SER A 761 7.89 -32.36 -6.86
N PHE A 762 8.09 -32.04 -5.57
CA PHE A 762 7.72 -32.93 -4.48
C PHE A 762 7.22 -32.14 -3.28
N ILE A 763 6.22 -32.66 -2.59
CA ILE A 763 5.71 -32.10 -1.33
C ILE A 763 6.12 -33.04 -0.21
N SER A 764 6.69 -32.48 0.86
CA SER A 764 7.11 -33.26 2.03
C SER A 764 6.74 -32.53 3.33
N PRO A 765 6.07 -33.22 4.27
CA PRO A 765 5.84 -32.73 5.63
C PRO A 765 7.04 -32.97 6.56
N ASP A 766 8.07 -33.68 6.10
CA ASP A 766 9.14 -34.19 6.96
C ASP A 766 10.40 -33.30 6.94
N PHE A 767 10.45 -32.25 6.11
CA PHE A 767 11.68 -31.47 5.90
C PHE A 767 12.00 -30.53 7.07
N TYR A 768 11.10 -29.63 7.46
CA TYR A 768 11.22 -28.91 8.72
C TYR A 768 10.22 -29.44 9.73
N GLN A 769 10.64 -29.42 11.00
CA GLN A 769 9.71 -29.66 12.10
C GLN A 769 8.58 -28.62 12.04
N LEU A 770 7.34 -29.09 12.20
CA LEU A 770 6.14 -28.25 12.18
C LEU A 770 5.87 -27.53 10.84
N SER A 771 6.22 -28.12 9.69
CA SER A 771 5.87 -27.51 8.40
C SER A 771 5.66 -28.53 7.29
N THR A 772 4.95 -28.12 6.24
CA THR A 772 5.01 -28.77 4.94
C THR A 772 5.77 -27.89 3.96
N VAL A 773 6.63 -28.51 3.12
CA VAL A 773 7.38 -27.79 2.09
C VAL A 773 7.10 -28.33 0.69
N PHE A 774 7.19 -27.43 -0.28
CA PHE A 774 7.20 -27.73 -1.70
C PHE A 774 8.63 -27.63 -2.23
N MET A 775 9.08 -28.66 -2.93
CA MET A 775 10.42 -28.75 -3.50
C MET A 775 10.32 -28.76 -5.01
N ASN A 776 11.17 -28.00 -5.69
CA ASN A 776 11.25 -28.03 -7.14
C ASN A 776 12.68 -28.02 -7.63
N VAL A 777 12.95 -28.83 -8.66
CA VAL A 777 14.23 -28.90 -9.34
C VAL A 777 14.34 -27.76 -10.34
N PHE A 778 15.52 -27.13 -10.40
CA PHE A 778 15.89 -26.21 -11.47
C PHE A 778 17.18 -26.68 -12.13
N HIS A 779 17.15 -26.91 -13.44
CA HIS A 779 18.34 -27.30 -14.20
C HIS A 779 18.81 -26.16 -15.11
N SER A 780 20.12 -25.91 -15.16
CA SER A 780 20.72 -24.74 -15.82
C SER A 780 21.74 -25.13 -16.88
N THR A 781 21.68 -24.48 -18.05
CA THR A 781 22.62 -24.72 -19.16
C THR A 781 23.90 -23.87 -19.09
N GLY A 782 24.06 -23.03 -18.05
CA GLY A 782 25.20 -22.12 -17.86
C GLY A 782 26.07 -22.46 -16.64
N GLU A 783 27.39 -22.49 -16.83
CA GLU A 783 28.39 -22.99 -15.86
C GLU A 783 28.49 -22.23 -14.52
N GLU A 784 27.84 -21.08 -14.33
CA GLU A 784 28.01 -20.27 -13.11
C GLU A 784 27.04 -20.59 -11.96
N ASN A 785 25.86 -21.20 -12.23
CA ASN A 785 24.88 -21.61 -11.22
C ASN A 785 24.26 -22.97 -11.63
N GLY A 786 24.96 -24.08 -11.35
CA GLY A 786 24.51 -25.43 -11.70
C GLY A 786 23.16 -25.84 -11.10
N ASP A 787 22.68 -27.02 -11.48
CA ASP A 787 21.38 -27.56 -11.07
C ASP A 787 21.14 -27.52 -9.56
N ARG A 788 19.91 -27.27 -9.16
CA ARG A 788 19.56 -27.02 -7.75
C ARG A 788 18.16 -27.52 -7.39
N ILE A 789 17.94 -27.64 -6.09
CA ILE A 789 16.62 -27.86 -5.49
C ILE A 789 16.28 -26.59 -4.70
N ASP A 790 15.17 -25.96 -5.03
CA ASP A 790 14.63 -24.83 -4.27
C ASP A 790 13.49 -25.36 -3.38
N ILE A 791 13.49 -24.95 -2.11
CA ILE A 791 12.48 -25.36 -1.10
C ILE A 791 11.65 -24.16 -0.71
N PHE A 792 10.35 -24.29 -0.88
CA PHE A 792 9.33 -23.30 -0.57
C PHE A 792 8.52 -23.77 0.63
N LEU A 793 8.31 -22.90 1.61
CA LEU A 793 7.42 -23.22 2.74
C LEU A 793 5.99 -23.26 2.22
N MET A 794 5.22 -24.32 2.45
CA MET A 794 3.80 -24.35 2.07
C MET A 794 2.90 -23.94 3.22
N ASP A 795 3.15 -24.53 4.39
CA ASP A 795 2.34 -24.35 5.58
C ASP A 795 3.16 -24.60 6.85
N ALA A 796 2.78 -23.93 7.94
CA ALA A 796 3.48 -23.94 9.22
C ALA A 796 2.52 -24.26 10.38
N TYR A 797 2.82 -25.28 11.17
CA TYR A 797 1.99 -25.78 12.26
C TYR A 797 2.33 -25.08 13.58
N LEU A 798 1.81 -23.85 13.75
CA LEU A 798 2.13 -22.99 14.91
C LEU A 798 1.01 -22.87 15.95
N GLU A 799 0.03 -23.78 15.96
CA GLU A 799 -1.12 -23.77 16.88
C GLU A 799 -0.74 -23.77 18.38
N TRP A 800 0.51 -24.14 18.69
CA TRP A 800 1.08 -24.12 20.03
C TRP A 800 1.37 -22.71 20.57
N ILE A 801 1.26 -21.68 19.74
CA ILE A 801 1.37 -20.26 20.14
C ILE A 801 0.01 -19.61 19.97
N THR A 802 -0.52 -19.07 21.05
CA THR A 802 -1.71 -18.20 20.99
C THR A 802 -1.42 -16.89 21.69
N TYR A 803 -2.13 -15.83 21.33
CA TYR A 803 -1.91 -14.52 21.93
C TYR A 803 -3.21 -13.72 21.99
N ASN A 804 -3.28 -12.84 22.99
CA ASN A 804 -4.44 -11.97 23.21
C ASN A 804 -4.02 -10.66 23.91
N PRO A 805 -4.42 -9.50 23.37
CA PRO A 805 -5.17 -9.33 22.11
C PRO A 805 -4.29 -9.60 20.87
N ILE A 806 -4.93 -9.97 19.76
CA ILE A 806 -4.26 -10.20 18.45
C ILE A 806 -4.03 -8.90 17.68
N GLU A 807 -4.76 -7.85 18.03
CA GLU A 807 -4.69 -6.53 17.43
C GLU A 807 -5.06 -5.47 18.47
N GLY A 808 -4.72 -4.23 18.21
CA GLY A 808 -5.17 -3.15 19.06
C GLY A 808 -4.70 -1.78 18.62
N ILE A 809 -5.19 -0.80 19.36
CA ILE A 809 -4.91 0.61 19.16
C ILE A 809 -4.14 1.12 20.38
N LEU A 810 -2.94 1.66 20.16
CA LEU A 810 -2.11 2.31 21.17
C LEU A 810 -2.17 3.83 20.98
N ASN A 811 -2.83 4.48 21.93
CA ASN A 811 -2.89 5.94 21.99
C ASN A 811 -1.50 6.53 22.35
N PRO A 812 -1.25 7.81 22.04
CA PRO A 812 -0.04 8.49 22.45
C PRO A 812 0.34 8.31 23.92
N ASN A 813 1.61 7.98 24.14
CA ASN A 813 2.20 7.78 25.48
C ASN A 813 1.45 6.74 26.33
N THR A 814 0.84 5.75 25.68
CA THR A 814 0.19 4.63 26.35
C THR A 814 0.93 3.32 26.12
N TRP A 815 0.57 2.34 26.94
CA TRP A 815 1.18 1.02 26.97
C TRP A 815 0.08 -0.02 27.08
N LEU A 816 0.25 -1.15 26.41
CA LEU A 816 -0.68 -2.29 26.49
C LEU A 816 0.10 -3.57 26.78
N GLN A 817 -0.53 -4.45 27.56
CA GLN A 817 -0.03 -5.79 27.81
C GLN A 817 -0.64 -6.78 26.81
N VAL A 818 0.21 -7.53 26.13
CA VAL A 818 -0.18 -8.68 25.30
C VAL A 818 0.18 -9.96 26.02
N ASN A 819 -0.78 -10.89 26.15
CA ASN A 819 -0.53 -12.20 26.73
C ASN A 819 -0.23 -13.19 25.60
N ILE A 820 0.90 -13.88 25.65
CA ILE A 820 1.24 -14.99 24.75
C ILE A 820 1.13 -16.27 25.56
N VAL A 821 0.37 -17.25 25.09
CA VAL A 821 0.25 -18.57 25.70
C VAL A 821 0.97 -19.58 24.81
N LEU A 822 2.02 -20.20 25.35
CA LEU A 822 2.66 -21.36 24.74
C LEU A 822 1.97 -22.62 25.27
N ASN A 823 1.49 -23.47 24.37
CA ASN A 823 0.79 -24.71 24.65
C ASN A 823 1.33 -25.81 23.73
N PRO A 824 2.41 -26.51 24.11
CA PRO A 824 3.08 -27.48 23.25
C PRO A 824 2.20 -28.68 22.86
N GLY A 825 1.11 -28.96 23.57
CA GLY A 825 0.17 -30.01 23.17
C GLY A 825 0.87 -31.36 22.88
N PRO A 826 0.60 -32.03 21.74
CA PRO A 826 1.23 -33.30 21.40
C PRO A 826 2.62 -33.17 20.74
N MET A 827 3.28 -32.00 20.82
CA MET A 827 4.62 -31.82 20.26
C MET A 827 5.62 -32.79 20.88
N GLU A 828 6.60 -33.23 20.09
CA GLU A 828 7.66 -34.10 20.56
C GLU A 828 8.65 -33.37 21.49
N ILE A 829 9.47 -34.13 22.22
CA ILE A 829 10.54 -33.54 23.03
C ILE A 829 11.58 -32.94 22.09
N GLY A 830 11.80 -31.62 22.19
CA GLY A 830 12.66 -30.89 21.27
C GLY A 830 12.75 -29.40 21.57
N GLU A 831 13.55 -28.71 20.75
CA GLU A 831 13.66 -27.25 20.73
C GLU A 831 12.88 -26.72 19.54
N TYR A 832 12.05 -25.70 19.77
CA TYR A 832 11.18 -25.10 18.77
C TYR A 832 11.40 -23.59 18.74
N GLU A 833 11.48 -23.05 17.52
CA GLU A 833 11.67 -21.62 17.29
C GLU A 833 10.50 -21.05 16.49
N ALA A 834 10.06 -19.86 16.89
CA ALA A 834 9.05 -19.09 16.19
C ALA A 834 9.37 -17.60 16.27
N GLU A 835 8.77 -16.82 15.39
CA GLU A 835 8.83 -15.36 15.42
C GLU A 835 7.41 -14.82 15.57
N LEU A 836 7.19 -13.95 16.56
CA LEU A 836 6.00 -13.10 16.54
C LEU A 836 6.32 -11.87 15.69
N ILE A 837 5.43 -11.59 14.75
CA ILE A 837 5.51 -10.47 13.84
C ILE A 837 4.47 -9.46 14.31
N VAL A 838 4.93 -8.34 14.85
CA VAL A 838 4.06 -7.23 15.21
C VAL A 838 4.04 -6.27 14.03
N ASN A 839 2.99 -6.37 13.22
CA ASN A 839 2.76 -5.40 12.16
C ASN A 839 2.11 -4.17 12.78
N HIS A 840 2.61 -2.99 12.47
CA HIS A 840 2.00 -1.73 12.88
C HIS A 840 2.16 -0.65 11.82
N ASN A 841 1.47 0.47 11.98
CA ASN A 841 1.57 1.64 11.09
C ASN A 841 2.84 2.50 11.36
N GLY A 842 3.85 1.91 12.00
CA GLY A 842 5.10 2.60 12.35
C GLY A 842 6.22 2.35 11.37
N ALA A 843 7.21 3.24 11.35
CA ALA A 843 8.34 3.15 10.41
C ALA A 843 9.22 1.92 10.68
N ASP A 844 9.21 1.40 11.90
CA ASP A 844 9.90 0.18 12.33
C ASP A 844 9.08 -1.11 12.11
N SER A 845 7.99 -1.04 11.35
CA SER A 845 7.14 -2.19 11.06
C SER A 845 7.71 -3.10 9.97
N PRO A 846 7.63 -4.44 10.12
CA PRO A 846 7.15 -5.13 11.32
C PRO A 846 8.24 -5.25 12.39
N ALA A 847 7.82 -5.16 13.65
CA ALA A 847 8.69 -5.50 14.78
C ALA A 847 8.68 -7.01 15.02
N VAL A 848 9.85 -7.65 14.89
CA VAL A 848 10.01 -9.11 15.03
C VAL A 848 10.48 -9.47 16.44
N ILE A 849 9.76 -10.36 17.10
CA ILE A 849 10.05 -10.87 18.44
C ILE A 849 10.34 -12.37 18.36
N PRO A 850 11.58 -12.82 18.60
CA PRO A 850 11.91 -14.24 18.59
C PRO A 850 11.35 -14.95 19.82
N ILE A 851 10.78 -16.13 19.62
CA ILE A 851 10.33 -17.09 20.63
C ILE A 851 11.17 -18.36 20.49
N ALA A 852 11.77 -18.80 21.59
CA ALA A 852 12.37 -20.12 21.71
C ALA A 852 11.63 -20.91 22.81
N CYS A 853 11.22 -22.13 22.49
CA CYS A 853 10.50 -23.03 23.38
C CYS A 853 11.20 -24.39 23.46
N SER A 854 11.54 -24.83 24.67
CA SER A 854 12.08 -26.17 24.92
C SER A 854 10.99 -27.04 25.54
N VAL A 855 10.59 -28.11 24.84
CA VAL A 855 9.62 -29.09 25.34
C VAL A 855 10.37 -30.18 26.11
N THR A 856 10.16 -30.25 27.43
CA THR A 856 10.89 -31.18 28.30
C THR A 856 9.98 -32.13 29.08
N ASN A 857 10.57 -33.18 29.67
CA ASN A 857 9.84 -34.18 30.46
C ASN A 857 9.50 -33.61 31.86
N PRO A 858 8.28 -33.77 32.40
CA PRO A 858 7.74 -33.11 33.61
C PRO A 858 8.42 -33.40 34.97
N GLN A 859 9.71 -33.77 35.03
CA GLN A 859 10.40 -34.16 36.28
C GLN A 859 11.60 -33.31 36.70
N SER A 860 11.88 -32.13 36.13
CA SER A 860 13.05 -31.38 36.59
C SER A 860 12.99 -29.86 36.51
N ALA A 861 12.16 -29.21 37.34
CA ALA A 861 12.54 -27.92 37.93
C ALA A 861 11.74 -27.58 39.20
N LYS A 862 12.41 -27.59 40.34
CA LYS A 862 11.96 -26.83 41.53
C LYS A 862 12.45 -25.39 41.35
N TYR A 863 11.55 -24.44 41.14
CA TYR A 863 11.88 -23.02 41.32
C TYR A 863 11.40 -22.52 42.68
N GLU A 864 12.36 -22.01 43.47
CA GLU A 864 12.11 -21.13 44.60
C GLU A 864 11.61 -19.79 44.04
N ALA A 865 10.36 -19.42 44.33
CA ALA A 865 9.85 -18.10 44.00
C ALA A 865 10.59 -17.04 44.84
N GLU A 866 11.28 -16.10 44.18
CA GLU A 866 11.70 -14.87 44.84
C GLU A 866 10.43 -14.12 45.32
N ALA A 867 10.43 -13.72 46.59
CA ALA A 867 9.27 -13.12 47.22
C ALA A 867 8.92 -11.76 46.56
N THR A 868 7.69 -11.64 46.06
CA THR A 868 7.15 -10.38 45.57
C THR A 868 7.03 -9.37 46.73
N PRO A 869 7.51 -8.13 46.56
CA PRO A 869 7.44 -7.13 47.63
C PRO A 869 5.99 -6.68 47.87
N GLU A 870 5.53 -6.78 49.12
CA GLU A 870 4.14 -6.45 49.53
C GLU A 870 3.83 -4.93 49.57
N THR A 871 4.82 -4.04 49.40
CA THR A 871 4.63 -2.60 49.57
C THR A 871 5.49 -1.75 48.63
N PHE A 872 4.88 -0.74 47.99
CA PHE A 872 5.59 0.31 47.24
C PHE A 872 6.37 1.25 48.17
N GLY A 873 7.61 1.61 47.82
CA GLY A 873 8.31 2.71 48.48
C GLY A 873 9.83 2.69 48.41
N LEU A 874 10.43 3.73 48.98
CA LEU A 874 11.87 3.89 49.13
C LEU A 874 12.33 3.32 50.47
N SER A 875 13.41 2.54 50.45
CA SER A 875 14.19 2.25 51.65
C SER A 875 15.01 3.46 52.08
N SER A 876 15.50 3.46 53.32
CA SER A 876 16.43 4.51 53.77
C SER A 876 17.74 4.41 52.99
N PRO A 877 18.16 5.47 52.26
CA PRO A 877 19.41 5.42 51.51
C PRO A 877 20.60 5.18 52.44
N TYR A 878 21.58 4.39 51.99
CA TYR A 878 22.74 4.03 52.79
C TYR A 878 24.04 4.01 51.95
N PRO A 879 25.15 4.58 52.44
CA PRO A 879 25.28 5.35 53.69
C PRO A 879 24.54 6.70 53.64
N ASN A 880 24.08 7.21 54.80
CA ASN A 880 23.47 8.54 54.91
C ASN A 880 23.63 9.08 56.36
N PRO A 881 24.45 10.11 56.61
CA PRO A 881 25.17 10.94 55.64
C PRO A 881 26.23 10.18 54.82
N PHE A 882 26.50 10.64 53.60
CA PHE A 882 27.48 10.04 52.68
C PHE A 882 28.51 11.04 52.17
N ASN A 883 29.65 10.53 51.68
CA ASN A 883 30.81 11.31 51.28
C ASN A 883 31.10 11.33 49.77
N SER A 884 30.46 10.45 48.98
CA SER A 884 30.68 10.34 47.53
C SER A 884 29.43 9.80 46.83
N HIS A 885 28.96 8.63 47.26
CA HIS A 885 27.76 7.98 46.74
C HIS A 885 26.88 7.42 47.87
N SER A 886 25.60 7.23 47.58
CA SER A 886 24.64 6.53 48.43
C SER A 886 23.83 5.54 47.60
N ILE A 887 23.53 4.39 48.17
CA ILE A 887 22.66 3.39 47.55
C ILE A 887 21.21 3.71 47.92
N ILE A 888 20.33 3.71 46.91
CA ILE A 888 18.89 3.88 47.05
C ILE A 888 18.24 2.57 46.62
N LYS A 889 17.59 1.88 47.57
CA LYS A 889 16.75 0.72 47.24
C LYS A 889 15.29 1.11 47.25
N TYR A 890 14.52 0.56 46.32
CA TYR A 890 13.10 0.82 46.17
C TYR A 890 12.36 -0.43 45.75
N SER A 891 11.07 -0.49 46.09
CA SER A 891 10.19 -1.59 45.72
C SER A 891 8.99 -1.10 44.92
N ILE A 892 8.66 -1.86 43.89
CA ILE A 892 7.49 -1.67 43.04
C ILE A 892 6.55 -2.84 43.33
N GLU A 893 5.38 -2.50 43.87
CA GLU A 893 4.35 -3.46 44.30
C GLU A 893 3.56 -4.01 43.10
N GLU A 894 3.23 -3.13 42.15
CA GLU A 894 2.55 -3.44 40.90
C GLU A 894 3.31 -2.78 39.75
N PRO A 895 3.41 -3.42 38.57
CA PRO A 895 4.15 -2.86 37.44
C PRO A 895 3.67 -1.46 37.10
N ALA A 896 4.60 -0.50 37.03
CA ALA A 896 4.26 0.90 36.83
C ALA A 896 5.44 1.67 36.25
N PHE A 897 5.12 2.76 35.53
CA PHE A 897 6.10 3.77 35.19
C PHE A 897 6.52 4.50 36.46
N ALA A 898 7.82 4.47 36.77
CA ALA A 898 8.37 4.96 38.02
C ALA A 898 9.49 5.97 37.75
N ASP A 899 9.35 7.14 38.36
CA ASP A 899 10.36 8.19 38.35
C ASP A 899 11.13 8.19 39.66
N ILE A 900 12.46 8.30 39.59
CA ILE A 900 13.30 8.58 40.73
C ILE A 900 14.07 9.87 40.48
N VAL A 901 13.72 10.89 41.23
CA VAL A 901 14.26 12.25 41.08
C VAL A 901 14.94 12.70 42.37
N VAL A 902 16.09 13.34 42.25
CA VAL A 902 16.80 13.99 43.37
C VAL A 902 16.67 15.50 43.26
N PHE A 903 16.20 16.17 44.32
CA PHE A 903 16.03 17.62 44.36
C PHE A 903 16.63 18.27 45.62
N ASN A 904 16.95 19.57 45.52
CA ASN A 904 17.54 20.36 46.61
C ASN A 904 16.46 20.95 47.55
N MET A 905 16.85 21.70 48.59
CA MET A 905 15.91 22.34 49.53
C MET A 905 15.01 23.42 48.91
N GLU A 906 15.32 23.91 47.71
CA GLU A 906 14.53 24.90 46.97
C GLU A 906 13.53 24.24 46.01
N GLY A 907 13.48 22.90 45.97
CA GLY A 907 12.61 22.13 45.07
C GLY A 907 13.13 22.02 43.64
N ARG A 908 14.36 22.50 43.37
CA ARG A 908 14.97 22.37 42.04
C ARG A 908 15.47 20.94 41.86
N VAL A 909 15.04 20.30 40.77
CA VAL A 909 15.58 18.99 40.33
C VAL A 909 17.06 19.15 40.06
N VAL A 910 17.85 18.33 40.74
CA VAL A 910 19.31 18.29 40.65
C VAL A 910 19.73 17.24 39.66
N GLU A 911 19.05 16.08 39.67
CA GLU A 911 19.32 14.96 38.79
C GLU A 911 18.10 14.02 38.73
N THR A 912 17.73 13.58 37.53
CA THR A 912 16.78 12.48 37.32
C THR A 912 17.59 11.19 37.21
N GLN A 913 17.40 10.25 38.14
CA GLN A 913 18.16 9.00 38.15
C GLN A 913 17.50 7.93 37.29
N ILE A 914 16.16 7.88 37.28
CA ILE A 914 15.35 6.88 36.55
C ILE A 914 14.03 7.55 36.14
N SER A 915 13.58 7.28 34.91
CA SER A 915 12.27 7.65 34.37
C SER A 915 11.86 6.58 33.36
N LYS A 916 11.39 5.42 33.85
CA LYS A 916 11.08 4.25 33.01
C LYS A 916 10.07 3.31 33.66
N TRP A 917 9.57 2.35 32.90
CA TRP A 917 8.73 1.26 33.41
C TRP A 917 9.52 0.29 34.30
N HIS A 918 8.89 -0.17 35.38
CA HIS A 918 9.41 -1.19 36.28
C HIS A 918 8.36 -2.30 36.51
N ASN A 919 8.81 -3.55 36.53
CA ASN A 919 8.01 -4.70 36.95
C ASN A 919 7.85 -4.75 38.48
N THR A 920 6.99 -5.63 38.99
CA THR A 920 6.94 -5.92 40.43
C THR A 920 8.28 -6.49 40.87
N GLY A 921 8.91 -5.85 41.85
CA GLY A 921 10.26 -6.25 42.25
C GLY A 921 10.94 -5.25 43.19
N SER A 922 12.08 -5.67 43.72
CA SER A 922 12.95 -4.83 44.52
C SER A 922 14.19 -4.45 43.71
N TYR A 923 14.50 -3.16 43.70
CA TYR A 923 15.54 -2.58 42.85
C TYR A 923 16.54 -1.79 43.69
N GLU A 924 17.72 -1.59 43.15
CA GLU A 924 18.82 -0.86 43.77
C GLU A 924 19.51 0.03 42.74
N LEU A 925 19.72 1.31 43.07
CA LEU A 925 20.50 2.24 42.27
C LEU A 925 21.54 2.97 43.13
N THR A 926 22.65 3.38 42.51
CA THR A 926 23.71 4.13 43.18
C THR A 926 23.68 5.59 42.76
N PHE A 927 23.38 6.49 43.70
CA PHE A 927 23.42 7.93 43.49
C PHE A 927 24.82 8.49 43.77
N ASN A 928 25.41 9.21 42.82
CA ASN A 928 26.74 9.81 42.92
C ASN A 928 26.64 11.34 43.03
N ALA A 929 27.12 11.95 44.12
CA ALA A 929 27.06 13.40 44.31
C ALA A 929 28.22 14.17 43.62
N GLY A 930 28.77 13.62 42.54
CA GLY A 930 29.91 14.19 41.81
C GLY A 930 29.54 15.51 41.14
N GLY A 931 29.84 16.63 41.78
CA GLY A 931 29.52 17.98 41.27
C GLY A 931 28.54 18.77 42.15
N LEU A 932 27.97 18.14 43.18
CA LEU A 932 27.03 18.77 44.11
C LEU A 932 27.74 19.47 45.29
N SER A 933 27.09 20.48 45.88
CA SER A 933 27.54 21.13 47.12
C SER A 933 27.15 20.32 48.34
N SER A 934 27.96 20.29 49.40
CA SER A 934 27.54 19.67 50.68
C SER A 934 26.23 20.28 51.17
N GLY A 935 25.27 19.45 51.54
CA GLY A 935 23.93 19.90 51.83
C GLY A 935 22.90 18.80 51.99
N MET A 936 21.66 19.21 52.14
CA MET A 936 20.49 18.32 52.25
C MET A 936 19.79 18.23 50.90
N TYR A 937 19.50 16.99 50.50
CA TYR A 937 18.79 16.62 49.28
C TYR A 937 17.63 15.69 49.62
N PHE A 938 16.72 15.51 48.68
CA PHE A 938 15.61 14.57 48.78
C PHE A 938 15.58 13.70 47.52
N VAL A 939 15.39 12.40 47.71
CA VAL A 939 15.08 11.46 46.63
C VAL A 939 13.60 11.13 46.72
N GLN A 940 12.90 11.24 45.60
CA GLN A 940 11.48 10.90 45.48
C GLN A 940 11.30 9.82 44.44
N LEU A 941 10.54 8.79 44.81
CA LEU A 941 10.02 7.77 43.92
C LEU A 941 8.55 8.11 43.66
N SER A 942 8.15 8.26 42.41
CA SER A 942 6.76 8.51 42.03
C SER A 942 6.32 7.57 40.93
N THR A 943 5.08 7.09 41.03
CA THR A 943 4.30 6.53 39.93
C THR A 943 3.08 7.43 39.73
N LYS A 944 2.22 7.10 38.76
CA LYS A 944 0.95 7.81 38.53
C LYS A 944 0.12 8.03 39.82
N ASP A 945 0.09 7.02 40.69
CA ASP A 945 -0.82 7.00 41.85
C ASP A 945 -0.12 7.04 43.22
N LYS A 946 1.19 6.77 43.30
CA LYS A 946 1.92 6.65 44.58
C LYS A 946 3.20 7.48 44.56
N ILE A 947 3.52 8.12 45.69
CA ILE A 947 4.75 8.91 45.86
C ILE A 947 5.37 8.57 47.23
N ASP A 948 6.66 8.27 47.28
CA ASP A 948 7.45 8.20 48.53
C ASP A 948 8.69 9.10 48.40
N THR A 949 9.15 9.68 49.50
CA THR A 949 10.29 10.60 49.50
C THR A 949 11.17 10.36 50.72
N LYS A 950 12.49 10.29 50.51
CA LYS A 950 13.50 10.11 51.57
C LYS A 950 14.57 11.20 51.50
N LYS A 951 15.16 11.48 52.64
CA LYS A 951 16.20 12.50 52.80
C LYS A 951 17.59 11.93 52.52
N LEU A 952 18.44 12.70 51.86
CA LEU A 952 19.86 12.44 51.59
C LEU A 952 20.71 13.57 52.20
N ILE A 953 21.77 13.24 52.95
CA ILE A 953 22.70 14.22 53.52
C ILE A 953 24.09 13.98 52.93
N PHE A 954 24.54 14.92 52.10
CA PHE A 954 25.86 14.87 51.49
C PHE A 954 26.87 15.71 52.29
N LEU A 955 27.96 15.09 52.72
CA LEU A 955 29.08 15.73 53.43
C LEU A 955 30.36 15.56 52.61
N ARG A 956 30.94 16.67 52.15
CA ARG A 956 32.19 16.63 51.38
C ARG A 956 33.42 16.52 52.29
#